data_AF-A0A414H6B2-F1
#
_entry.id   AF-A0A414H6B2-F1
#
_cell.length_a   1.000
_cell.length_b   1.000
_cell.length_c   1.000
_cell.angle_alpha   90.00
_cell.angle_beta   90.00
_cell.angle_gamma   90.00
#
_symmetry.space_group_name_H-M   'P 1'
#
loop_
_entity.id
_entity.type
_entity.pdbx_description
1 polymer ?
#
loop_
_entity_poly.entity_id
_entity_poly.type
_entity_poly.pdbx_seq_one_letter_code
_entity_poly.pdbx_strand_id
1 'polypeptide(L)'
;METKLQSKQQYPRFIQNKPCGIDKFDGGSQERLAKTIARHFCQNDSLDEECTLPRIIGIEGIWGSGKSNVVKMLERELSDDYYFFEYDAWGHQEDLQRRSILELLTSKLIDDGILSGNATIKVKGGGTKTVSWSEKLKYLLARKTETVTEKYPLISNGMVAAFLVAVLTPIFTFIAYAVKPTPTTWWFSLLSIIIAALPVLIALCVWKWAYSKDHKYGWSYMLAIYQDKVEKDVCYETLSEDEPTVYEFKTWMQDISDFIKEKGQRKLVLVFDNMDRLPAEKVKELWSSIHTFFADSGFENVWAVIPFDETHLACAFGDETDEQTKQLTKYFINKTFPIVYRVAPPVITDYRSIFNKLFVEAFGETENEAKETINRIFRLVNPNANVREIISYINEMVALKQEWCNEILMINIALFCLKKTDILANPVEQILSGDYLNGIQTIINNDLQTQREIAALVYGVDVEDARQIPLKKYIEGCINGEEDHDINQYAETNKQFDTVLEEVIQCMDNALIDKIIHCLHKLTRKSDVILRVWQRIAQLKLKESIEKQVFPVEYQELLLHLDTESQNHVIAQLYKKIVRFNDFNGGDYFKTLDAIDRFIAQNKLACDFTSLIEAKTVKPNTFIDYIQAANATDAAYRDNATTKAYKYYQVATNSEALDNYLANLLPDNFDHADIVKTLKDNSTYTFPTLLQAITNCIDEQNVNKDNIGAIFTTYRLLASDEERPLPVTLDSTYINQLHSELETDGRNIKESGYCTSLIMVDLFISN
;
A
#
# COMPACT_ATOMS: atom_id res chain seq x y z
N MET A 1 11.78 -43.15 19.90
CA MET A 1 11.69 -41.81 20.55
C MET A 1 10.33 -41.15 20.25
N GLU A 2 9.26 -41.94 20.08
CA GLU A 2 7.95 -41.44 19.60
C GLU A 2 6.89 -41.29 20.71
N THR A 3 7.15 -41.79 21.92
CA THR A 3 6.14 -41.85 23.00
C THR A 3 6.28 -40.78 24.08
N LYS A 4 7.13 -39.76 23.91
CA LYS A 4 7.37 -38.71 24.93
C LYS A 4 6.98 -37.27 24.55
N LEU A 5 6.23 -37.06 23.46
CA LEU A 5 5.81 -35.73 22.97
C LEU A 5 4.29 -35.49 23.02
N GLN A 6 3.52 -36.30 23.74
CA GLN A 6 2.08 -36.12 23.96
C GLN A 6 1.74 -35.32 25.24
N SER A 7 2.56 -34.32 25.60
CA SER A 7 2.23 -33.39 26.70
C SER A 7 1.64 -32.09 26.14
N LYS A 8 0.32 -31.89 26.31
CA LYS A 8 -0.46 -30.66 26.04
C LYS A 8 -0.12 -29.95 24.71
N GLN A 9 -0.57 -30.52 23.59
CA GLN A 9 -0.63 -29.74 22.35
C GLN A 9 -1.85 -28.80 22.42
N GLN A 10 -1.59 -27.49 22.50
CA GLN A 10 -2.61 -26.45 22.42
C GLN A 10 -2.89 -26.14 20.95
N TYR A 11 -4.16 -26.17 20.55
CA TYR A 11 -4.63 -25.86 19.20
C TYR A 11 -5.30 -24.48 19.19
N PRO A 12 -5.27 -23.74 18.06
CA PRO A 12 -4.59 -24.07 16.81
C PRO A 12 -3.07 -23.79 16.85
N ARG A 13 -2.29 -24.47 16.02
CA ARG A 13 -0.82 -24.33 15.93
C ARG A 13 -0.34 -24.18 14.49
N PHE A 14 0.76 -23.46 14.31
CA PHE A 14 1.41 -23.33 13.02
C PHE A 14 2.12 -24.62 12.59
N ILE A 15 2.04 -24.92 11.29
CA ILE A 15 2.74 -26.02 10.65
C ILE A 15 4.09 -25.52 10.14
N GLN A 16 5.16 -26.25 10.45
CA GLN A 16 6.50 -25.92 9.97
C GLN A 16 6.68 -26.34 8.50
N ASN A 17 7.23 -25.42 7.70
CA ASN A 17 7.55 -25.64 6.27
C ASN A 17 8.98 -26.19 6.06
N LYS A 18 9.62 -26.75 7.09
CA LYS A 18 10.97 -27.30 6.97
C LYS A 18 10.93 -28.69 6.30
N PRO A 19 11.91 -29.02 5.44
CA PRO A 19 12.02 -30.37 4.88
C PRO A 19 12.16 -31.40 6.00
N CYS A 20 11.29 -32.40 6.01
CA CYS A 20 11.20 -33.39 7.09
C CYS A 20 11.85 -34.73 6.75
N GLY A 21 12.32 -34.92 5.51
CA GLY A 21 12.96 -36.15 5.03
C GLY A 21 12.01 -37.35 4.94
N ILE A 22 10.70 -37.11 4.87
CA ILE A 22 9.68 -38.15 4.73
C ILE A 22 8.96 -37.91 3.41
N ASP A 23 8.67 -38.98 2.66
CA ASP A 23 7.92 -38.86 1.42
C ASP A 23 6.46 -38.67 1.81
N LYS A 24 5.97 -37.44 1.70
CA LYS A 24 4.58 -37.11 1.99
C LYS A 24 3.66 -37.48 0.83
N PHE A 25 4.20 -37.97 -0.29
CA PHE A 25 3.45 -38.37 -1.47
C PHE A 25 3.32 -39.89 -1.52
N ASP A 26 2.10 -40.39 -1.78
CA ASP A 26 1.81 -41.83 -1.80
C ASP A 26 2.58 -42.59 -2.91
N GLY A 27 3.15 -41.88 -3.88
CA GLY A 27 3.90 -42.44 -5.00
C GLY A 27 5.33 -42.90 -4.69
N GLY A 28 5.91 -42.55 -3.52
CA GLY A 28 7.26 -42.96 -3.11
C GLY A 28 8.39 -42.54 -4.06
N SER A 29 8.14 -41.57 -4.94
CA SER A 29 9.08 -41.20 -6.01
C SER A 29 10.32 -40.52 -5.47
N GLN A 30 10.19 -39.72 -4.40
CA GLN A 30 11.33 -39.04 -3.78
C GLN A 30 12.22 -40.04 -3.04
N GLU A 31 11.60 -40.99 -2.34
CA GLU A 31 12.32 -42.09 -1.67
C GLU A 31 13.07 -42.97 -2.67
N ARG A 32 12.43 -43.33 -3.79
CA ARG A 32 13.07 -44.11 -4.87
C ARG A 32 14.27 -43.37 -5.46
N LEU A 33 14.14 -42.06 -5.65
CA LEU A 33 15.23 -41.22 -6.17
C LEU A 33 16.39 -41.16 -5.18
N ALA A 34 16.12 -40.88 -3.90
CA ALA A 34 17.13 -40.83 -2.85
C ALA A 34 17.91 -42.16 -2.75
N LYS A 35 17.22 -43.30 -2.78
CA LYS A 35 17.85 -44.64 -2.80
C LYS A 35 18.70 -44.90 -4.04
N THR A 36 18.31 -44.36 -5.20
CA THR A 36 19.08 -44.49 -6.43
C THR A 36 20.37 -43.66 -6.36
N ILE A 37 20.27 -42.43 -5.85
CA ILE A 37 21.43 -41.56 -5.62
C ILE A 37 22.39 -42.19 -4.60
N ALA A 38 21.87 -42.71 -3.49
CA ALA A 38 22.66 -43.40 -2.47
C ALA A 38 23.42 -44.60 -3.06
N ARG A 39 22.74 -45.42 -3.88
CA ARG A 39 23.40 -46.54 -4.58
C ARG A 39 24.51 -46.07 -5.51
N HIS A 40 24.29 -44.97 -6.24
CA HIS A 40 25.32 -44.39 -7.11
C HIS A 40 26.56 -43.94 -6.32
N PHE A 41 26.38 -43.32 -5.15
CA PHE A 41 27.49 -42.91 -4.28
C PHE A 41 28.35 -44.12 -3.89
N CYS A 42 27.71 -45.17 -3.34
CA CYS A 42 28.41 -46.38 -2.92
C CYS A 42 29.10 -47.10 -4.09
N GLN A 43 28.45 -47.16 -5.26
CA GLN A 43 29.00 -47.80 -6.45
C GLN A 43 30.22 -47.05 -6.99
N ASN A 44 30.11 -45.73 -7.18
CA ASN A 44 31.20 -44.92 -7.71
C ASN A 44 32.41 -44.90 -6.76
N ASP A 45 32.16 -44.93 -5.45
CA ASP A 45 33.23 -44.99 -4.45
C ASP A 45 33.90 -46.36 -4.31
N SER A 46 33.33 -47.41 -4.91
CA SER A 46 33.91 -48.77 -4.94
C SER A 46 34.73 -49.07 -6.20
N LEU A 47 34.75 -48.14 -7.18
CA LEU A 47 35.47 -48.29 -8.44
C LEU A 47 36.92 -47.79 -8.32
N ASP A 48 37.80 -48.34 -9.16
CA ASP A 48 39.18 -47.85 -9.31
C ASP A 48 39.21 -46.44 -9.90
N GLU A 49 40.21 -45.62 -9.51
CA GLU A 49 40.28 -44.18 -9.85
C GLU A 49 40.08 -43.86 -11.35
N GLU A 50 40.62 -44.69 -12.25
CA GLU A 50 40.47 -44.52 -13.71
C GLU A 50 39.03 -44.65 -14.22
N CYS A 51 38.16 -45.34 -13.47
CA CYS A 51 36.76 -45.56 -13.81
C CYS A 51 35.80 -44.70 -12.95
N THR A 52 36.31 -43.91 -12.00
CA THR A 52 35.47 -43.07 -11.14
C THR A 52 34.96 -41.84 -11.89
N LEU A 53 33.65 -41.58 -11.77
CA LEU A 53 33.07 -40.32 -12.22
C LEU A 53 33.38 -39.21 -11.20
N PRO A 54 33.47 -37.93 -11.65
CA PRO A 54 33.58 -36.81 -10.73
C PRO A 54 32.48 -36.85 -9.66
N ARG A 55 32.86 -36.64 -8.39
CA ARG A 55 31.98 -36.72 -7.22
C ARG A 55 31.10 -35.47 -7.07
N ILE A 56 30.38 -35.13 -8.14
CA ILE A 56 29.45 -34.00 -8.21
C ILE A 56 28.17 -34.46 -8.91
N ILE A 57 27.02 -34.17 -8.29
CA ILE A 57 25.70 -34.45 -8.88
C ILE A 57 24.79 -33.24 -8.83
N GLY A 58 23.96 -33.12 -9.87
CA GLY A 58 22.86 -32.17 -9.93
C GLY A 58 21.55 -32.81 -9.49
N ILE A 59 20.74 -32.09 -8.71
CA ILE A 59 19.35 -32.44 -8.44
C ILE A 59 18.46 -31.37 -9.06
N GLU A 60 17.92 -31.68 -10.24
CA GLU A 60 17.11 -30.75 -11.03
C GLU A 60 15.63 -30.87 -10.65
N GLY A 61 14.96 -29.75 -10.45
CA GLY A 61 13.50 -29.73 -10.31
C GLY A 61 12.96 -28.33 -10.12
N ILE A 62 11.70 -28.12 -10.47
CA ILE A 62 11.04 -26.82 -10.31
C ILE A 62 10.99 -26.38 -8.83
N TRP A 63 10.86 -25.09 -8.56
CA TRP A 63 10.58 -24.60 -7.22
C TRP A 63 9.35 -25.28 -6.60
N GLY A 64 9.47 -25.68 -5.32
CA GLY A 64 8.42 -26.43 -4.63
C GLY A 64 8.34 -27.92 -4.96
N SER A 65 9.18 -28.45 -5.86
CA SER A 65 9.18 -29.90 -6.21
C SER A 65 9.65 -30.84 -5.09
N GLY A 66 10.28 -30.30 -4.04
CA GLY A 66 10.77 -31.07 -2.89
C GLY A 66 12.24 -31.46 -2.95
N LYS A 67 13.08 -30.77 -3.75
CA LYS A 67 14.53 -31.02 -3.83
C LYS A 67 15.22 -31.13 -2.46
N SER A 68 15.06 -30.15 -1.58
CA SER A 68 15.64 -30.19 -0.22
C SER A 68 15.09 -31.35 0.63
N ASN A 69 13.87 -31.85 0.34
CA ASN A 69 13.33 -33.04 1.01
C ASN A 69 14.03 -34.32 0.53
N VAL A 70 14.34 -34.43 -0.78
CA VAL A 70 15.15 -35.52 -1.34
C VAL A 70 16.55 -35.51 -0.74
N VAL A 71 17.17 -34.34 -0.55
CA VAL A 71 18.47 -34.23 0.13
C VAL A 71 18.39 -34.75 1.56
N LYS A 72 17.35 -34.39 2.33
CA LYS A 72 17.14 -34.92 3.69
C LYS A 72 16.87 -36.43 3.74
N MET A 73 16.23 -36.99 2.72
CA MET A 73 16.10 -38.44 2.59
C MET A 73 17.44 -39.09 2.29
N LEU A 74 18.22 -38.51 1.38
CA LEU A 74 19.55 -38.98 1.03
C LEU A 74 20.49 -38.98 2.26
N GLU A 75 20.42 -37.92 3.08
CA GLU A 75 21.14 -37.83 4.36
C GLU A 75 20.81 -38.99 5.30
N ARG A 76 19.54 -39.42 5.35
CA ARG A 76 19.11 -40.57 6.16
C ARG A 76 19.57 -41.90 5.61
N GLU A 77 19.56 -42.08 4.29
CA GLU A 77 19.97 -43.33 3.65
C GLU A 77 21.51 -43.54 3.70
N LEU A 78 22.29 -42.45 3.83
CA LEU A 78 23.76 -42.48 3.81
C LEU A 78 24.42 -42.12 5.16
N SER A 79 23.66 -41.97 6.24
CA SER A 79 24.14 -41.41 7.52
C SER A 79 25.30 -42.17 8.19
N ASP A 80 25.43 -43.46 7.86
CA ASP A 80 26.41 -44.36 8.47
C ASP A 80 27.82 -44.11 7.91
N ASP A 81 27.94 -43.99 6.59
CA ASP A 81 29.23 -43.87 5.90
C ASP A 81 29.58 -42.42 5.50
N TYR A 82 28.56 -41.55 5.45
CA TYR A 82 28.69 -40.17 4.96
C TYR A 82 28.24 -39.15 6.00
N TYR A 83 28.89 -37.99 5.97
CA TYR A 83 28.60 -36.82 6.78
C TYR A 83 28.09 -35.69 5.90
N PHE A 84 26.86 -35.22 6.16
CA PHE A 84 26.23 -34.17 5.37
C PHE A 84 26.48 -32.79 5.96
N PHE A 85 26.91 -31.87 5.11
CA PHE A 85 26.99 -30.45 5.43
C PHE A 85 26.18 -29.67 4.40
N GLU A 86 25.18 -28.93 4.88
CA GLU A 86 24.29 -28.12 4.05
C GLU A 86 24.70 -26.65 4.15
N TYR A 87 25.05 -26.07 3.00
CA TYR A 87 25.38 -24.66 2.85
C TYR A 87 24.22 -23.96 2.14
N ASP A 88 23.53 -23.06 2.85
CA ASP A 88 22.48 -22.21 2.29
C ASP A 88 23.11 -20.99 1.61
N ALA A 89 23.26 -21.05 0.28
CA ALA A 89 23.93 -20.00 -0.48
C ALA A 89 23.20 -18.66 -0.37
N TRP A 90 21.86 -18.69 -0.35
CA TRP A 90 21.02 -17.48 -0.21
C TRP A 90 21.15 -16.84 1.18
N GLY A 91 21.16 -17.65 2.24
CA GLY A 91 21.35 -17.16 3.62
C GLY A 91 22.68 -16.42 3.84
N HIS A 92 23.67 -16.71 2.99
CA HIS A 92 25.01 -16.11 2.99
C HIS A 92 25.26 -15.21 1.77
N GLN A 93 24.22 -14.64 1.15
CA GLN A 93 24.34 -13.80 -0.05
C GLN A 93 25.35 -12.64 0.10
N GLU A 94 25.33 -11.96 1.25
CA GLU A 94 26.15 -10.78 1.52
C GLU A 94 27.61 -11.14 1.84
N ASP A 95 27.89 -12.42 2.09
CA ASP A 95 29.21 -12.91 2.43
C ASP A 95 30.06 -13.20 1.18
N LEU A 96 31.38 -13.21 1.38
CA LEU A 96 32.33 -13.74 0.41
C LEU A 96 32.18 -15.27 0.38
N GLN A 97 31.61 -15.81 -0.70
CA GLN A 97 31.12 -17.19 -0.77
C GLN A 97 32.21 -18.24 -0.44
N ARG A 98 33.41 -18.17 -1.02
CA ARG A 98 34.46 -19.16 -0.73
C ARG A 98 34.92 -19.09 0.72
N ARG A 99 34.90 -17.90 1.31
CA ARG A 99 35.29 -17.68 2.71
C ARG A 99 34.23 -18.26 3.66
N SER A 100 32.96 -17.89 3.48
CA SER A 100 31.87 -18.37 4.33
C SER A 100 31.75 -19.90 4.28
N ILE A 101 31.89 -20.51 3.09
CA ILE A 101 31.93 -21.98 2.95
C ILE A 101 33.05 -22.57 3.82
N LEU A 102 34.28 -22.07 3.72
CA LEU A 102 35.41 -22.62 4.50
C LEU A 102 35.23 -22.41 6.00
N GLU A 103 34.81 -21.23 6.43
CA GLU A 103 34.62 -20.91 7.85
C GLU A 103 33.54 -21.79 8.47
N LEU A 104 32.36 -21.85 7.85
CA LEU A 104 31.22 -22.62 8.36
C LEU A 104 31.48 -24.12 8.31
N LEU A 105 32.00 -24.63 7.18
CA LEU A 105 32.33 -26.04 7.04
C LEU A 105 33.35 -26.46 8.09
N THR A 106 34.46 -25.70 8.20
CA THR A 106 35.54 -26.06 9.12
C THR A 106 35.06 -25.99 10.57
N SER A 107 34.34 -24.95 10.97
CA SER A 107 33.79 -24.85 12.33
C SER A 107 32.88 -26.04 12.62
N LYS A 108 31.94 -26.33 11.71
CA LYS A 108 30.98 -27.43 11.88
C LYS A 108 31.66 -28.78 11.99
N LEU A 109 32.65 -29.06 11.14
CA LEU A 109 33.41 -30.31 11.19
C LEU A 109 34.25 -30.45 12.47
N ILE A 110 34.76 -29.36 13.03
CA ILE A 110 35.47 -29.38 14.32
C ILE A 110 34.48 -29.64 15.46
N ASP A 111 33.38 -28.90 15.50
CA ASP A 111 32.36 -28.99 16.55
C ASP A 111 31.74 -30.39 16.63
N ASP A 112 31.48 -30.99 15.46
CA ASP A 112 30.90 -32.34 15.36
C ASP A 112 31.98 -33.45 15.44
N GLY A 113 33.25 -33.09 15.68
CA GLY A 113 34.36 -34.02 15.94
C GLY A 113 34.89 -34.77 14.71
N ILE A 114 34.47 -34.40 13.50
CA ILE A 114 34.93 -34.99 12.23
C ILE A 114 36.38 -34.55 11.94
N LEU A 115 36.68 -33.26 12.11
CA LEU A 115 38.05 -32.72 12.05
C LEU A 115 38.60 -32.60 13.47
N SER A 116 39.61 -33.40 13.80
CA SER A 116 40.24 -33.40 15.12
C SER A 116 41.77 -33.46 15.05
N GLY A 117 42.43 -33.02 16.12
CA GLY A 117 43.88 -33.00 16.20
C GLY A 117 44.54 -31.85 15.43
N ASN A 118 45.78 -32.08 15.02
CA ASN A 118 46.62 -31.05 14.41
C ASN A 118 46.80 -31.28 12.91
N ALA A 119 46.87 -30.19 12.16
CA ALA A 119 47.21 -30.16 10.76
C ALA A 119 48.57 -29.48 10.54
N THR A 120 49.19 -29.73 9.39
CA THR A 120 50.47 -29.13 9.03
C THR A 120 50.27 -27.88 8.18
N ILE A 121 51.04 -26.83 8.48
CA ILE A 121 51.17 -25.64 7.63
C ILE A 121 52.61 -25.50 7.14
N LYS A 122 52.77 -25.08 5.89
CA LYS A 122 54.07 -24.65 5.36
C LYS A 122 54.28 -23.18 5.70
N VAL A 123 55.33 -22.89 6.48
CA VAL A 123 55.70 -21.52 6.85
C VAL A 123 56.59 -20.95 5.74
N LYS A 124 56.39 -19.67 5.36
CA LYS A 124 57.28 -18.97 4.42
C LYS A 124 58.69 -18.91 5.03
N GLY A 125 59.65 -19.63 4.44
CA GLY A 125 60.99 -19.85 4.99
C GLY A 125 61.46 -21.32 4.97
N GLY A 126 60.59 -22.27 4.61
CA GLY A 126 61.00 -23.66 4.32
C GLY A 126 60.85 -24.67 5.45
N GLY A 127 59.97 -24.40 6.43
CA GLY A 127 59.65 -25.35 7.51
C GLY A 127 58.16 -25.71 7.57
N THR A 128 57.84 -26.90 8.09
CA THR A 128 56.49 -27.33 8.42
C THR A 128 56.21 -27.09 9.90
N LYS A 129 55.07 -26.46 10.22
CA LYS A 129 54.59 -26.27 11.59
C LYS A 129 53.30 -27.05 11.79
N THR A 130 53.19 -27.76 12.90
CA THR A 130 51.97 -28.46 13.31
C THR A 130 51.11 -27.50 14.13
N VAL A 131 49.88 -27.23 13.68
CA VAL A 131 48.93 -26.30 14.30
C VAL A 131 47.55 -26.96 14.38
N SER A 132 46.65 -26.46 15.23
CA SER A 132 45.27 -26.94 15.23
C SER A 132 44.55 -26.55 13.93
N TRP A 133 43.47 -27.25 13.57
CA TRP A 133 42.65 -26.88 12.40
C TRP A 133 42.09 -25.46 12.49
N SER A 134 41.72 -25.01 13.69
CA SER A 134 41.27 -23.63 13.94
C SER A 134 42.35 -22.59 13.66
N GLU A 135 43.60 -22.86 14.05
CA GLU A 135 44.74 -21.99 13.76
C GLU A 135 45.09 -22.05 12.28
N LYS A 136 45.04 -23.23 11.65
CA LYS A 136 45.26 -23.40 10.23
C LYS A 136 44.29 -22.54 9.42
N LEU A 137 43.02 -22.48 9.82
CA LEU A 137 41.99 -21.67 9.16
C LEU A 137 42.30 -20.18 9.33
N LYS A 138 42.65 -19.74 10.56
CA LYS A 138 43.09 -18.37 10.82
C LYS A 138 44.29 -17.98 9.96
N TYR A 139 45.26 -18.89 9.76
CA TYR A 139 46.42 -18.64 8.90
C TYR A 139 46.04 -18.53 7.40
N LEU A 140 45.04 -19.29 6.94
CA LEU A 140 44.56 -19.23 5.56
C LEU A 140 43.82 -17.91 5.29
N LEU A 141 43.02 -17.45 6.25
CA LEU A 141 42.19 -16.25 6.13
C LEU A 141 42.90 -14.94 6.52
N ALA A 142 44.16 -15.03 6.98
CA ALA A 142 44.95 -13.87 7.36
C ALA A 142 45.67 -13.24 6.15
N ARG A 143 45.57 -11.92 6.00
CA ARG A 143 46.37 -11.16 5.04
C ARG A 143 47.83 -11.18 5.45
N LYS A 144 48.72 -11.65 4.57
CA LYS A 144 50.17 -11.75 4.83
C LYS A 144 50.85 -10.40 4.51
N THR A 145 50.96 -9.51 5.49
CA THR A 145 51.83 -8.32 5.38
C THR A 145 53.13 -8.55 6.15
N GLU A 146 54.26 -8.22 5.52
CA GLU A 146 55.59 -8.33 6.15
C GLU A 146 55.95 -7.00 6.81
N THR A 147 55.84 -6.90 8.13
CA THR A 147 56.36 -5.78 8.91
C THR A 147 57.60 -6.22 9.66
N VAL A 148 58.76 -5.64 9.34
CA VAL A 148 60.02 -5.91 10.05
C VAL A 148 60.04 -5.07 11.31
N THR A 149 59.82 -5.70 12.47
CA THR A 149 59.96 -5.03 13.77
C THR A 149 61.32 -5.36 14.38
N GLU A 150 62.16 -4.36 14.60
CA GLU A 150 63.46 -4.56 15.26
C GLU A 150 63.23 -4.73 16.76
N LYS A 151 63.53 -5.92 17.30
CA LYS A 151 63.42 -6.22 18.72
C LYS A 151 64.81 -6.15 19.35
N TYR A 152 65.05 -5.15 20.20
CA TYR A 152 66.29 -5.08 20.97
C TYR A 152 66.34 -6.22 22.00
N PRO A 153 67.48 -6.91 22.17
CA PRO A 153 67.59 -7.93 23.20
C PRO A 153 67.43 -7.29 24.58
N LEU A 154 66.49 -7.82 25.36
CA LEU A 154 66.36 -7.51 26.78
C LEU A 154 67.71 -7.74 27.47
N ILE A 155 68.11 -6.85 28.40
CA ILE A 155 69.39 -6.89 29.12
C ILE A 155 69.70 -8.32 29.57
N SER A 156 70.68 -8.96 28.94
CA SER A 156 70.97 -10.37 29.22
C SER A 156 71.54 -10.52 30.63
N ASN A 157 71.28 -11.67 31.27
CA ASN A 157 71.86 -11.99 32.58
C ASN A 157 73.41 -11.91 32.57
N GLY A 158 74.04 -12.11 31.40
CA GLY A 158 75.48 -11.94 31.20
C GLY A 158 75.93 -10.48 31.29
N MET A 159 75.17 -9.53 30.74
CA MET A 159 75.46 -8.10 30.89
C MET A 159 75.31 -7.63 32.34
N VAL A 160 74.27 -8.11 33.05
CA VAL A 160 74.08 -7.81 34.48
C VAL A 160 75.26 -8.36 35.30
N ALA A 161 75.71 -9.59 35.02
CA ALA A 161 76.86 -10.19 35.69
C ALA A 161 78.17 -9.44 35.41
N ALA A 162 78.42 -9.03 34.15
CA ALA A 162 79.60 -8.26 33.78
C ALA A 162 79.64 -6.89 34.47
N PHE A 163 78.48 -6.21 34.53
CA PHE A 163 78.34 -4.95 35.26
C PHE A 163 78.61 -5.13 36.76
N LEU A 164 78.04 -6.18 37.39
CA LEU A 164 78.30 -6.48 38.80
C LEU A 164 79.78 -6.78 39.08
N VAL A 165 80.47 -7.51 38.20
CA VAL A 165 81.92 -7.74 38.33
C VAL A 165 82.67 -6.41 38.23
N ALA A 166 82.34 -5.54 37.27
CA ALA A 166 83.01 -4.26 37.09
C ALA A 166 82.85 -3.34 38.31
N VAL A 167 81.67 -3.34 38.95
CA VAL A 167 81.38 -2.53 40.15
C VAL A 167 81.97 -3.15 41.42
N LEU A 168 81.87 -4.46 41.60
CA LEU A 168 82.28 -5.13 42.84
C LEU A 168 83.79 -5.36 42.92
N THR A 169 84.50 -5.54 41.80
CA THR A 169 85.94 -5.83 41.82
C THR A 169 86.76 -4.73 42.52
N PRO A 170 86.56 -3.43 42.26
CA PRO A 170 87.24 -2.35 43.00
C PRO A 170 86.94 -2.35 44.50
N ILE A 171 85.72 -2.72 44.89
CA ILE A 171 85.29 -2.77 46.29
C ILE A 171 86.00 -3.93 47.01
N PHE A 172 86.04 -5.11 46.39
CA PHE A 172 86.69 -6.29 46.96
C PHE A 172 88.22 -6.18 46.95
N THR A 173 88.83 -5.50 45.97
CA THR A 173 90.26 -5.20 46.01
C THR A 173 90.60 -4.21 47.12
N PHE A 174 89.73 -3.22 47.38
CA PHE A 174 89.88 -2.32 48.51
C PHE A 174 89.75 -3.05 49.86
N ILE A 175 88.74 -3.92 50.02
CA ILE A 175 88.58 -4.76 51.22
C ILE A 175 89.80 -5.67 51.40
N ALA A 176 90.28 -6.32 50.33
CA ALA A 176 91.47 -7.15 50.37
C ALA A 176 92.71 -6.38 50.81
N TYR A 177 92.83 -5.09 50.44
CA TYR A 177 93.89 -4.22 50.90
C TYR A 177 93.72 -3.84 52.39
N ALA A 178 92.51 -3.47 52.80
CA ALA A 178 92.20 -3.09 54.18
C ALA A 178 92.37 -4.24 55.20
N VAL A 179 92.19 -5.48 54.76
CA VAL A 179 92.29 -6.68 55.61
C VAL A 179 93.73 -7.19 55.75
N LYS A 180 94.72 -6.64 55.03
CA LYS A 180 96.14 -7.04 55.19
C LYS A 180 96.70 -6.55 56.53
N PRO A 181 97.05 -7.44 57.48
CA PRO A 181 97.75 -7.04 58.71
C PRO A 181 99.25 -6.90 58.46
N THR A 182 99.87 -5.89 59.06
CA THR A 182 101.33 -5.72 59.16
C THR A 182 101.83 -6.45 60.41
N PRO A 183 102.83 -7.37 60.40
CA PRO A 183 103.64 -7.92 59.29
C PRO A 183 103.01 -9.13 58.58
N THR A 184 103.21 -9.21 57.26
CA THR A 184 102.55 -10.16 56.36
C THR A 184 103.25 -11.52 56.28
N THR A 185 102.59 -12.60 56.73
CA THR A 185 102.94 -13.98 56.36
C THR A 185 102.33 -14.34 55.00
N TRP A 186 102.94 -15.30 54.27
CA TRP A 186 102.54 -15.62 52.90
C TRP A 186 101.05 -16.02 52.76
N TRP A 187 100.45 -16.57 53.83
CA TRP A 187 99.08 -17.06 53.84
C TRP A 187 98.07 -15.90 53.82
N PHE A 188 98.36 -14.77 54.48
CA PHE A 188 97.48 -13.59 54.42
C PHE A 188 97.55 -12.89 53.06
N SER A 189 98.70 -12.92 52.39
CA SER A 189 98.81 -12.44 51.00
C SER A 189 97.95 -13.29 50.06
N LEU A 190 97.99 -14.62 50.22
CA LEU A 190 97.15 -15.56 49.46
C LEU A 190 95.66 -15.32 49.72
N LEU A 191 95.27 -15.12 50.99
CA LEU A 191 93.90 -14.80 51.37
C LEU A 191 93.41 -13.48 50.75
N SER A 192 94.24 -12.44 50.73
CA SER A 192 93.89 -11.16 50.10
C SER A 192 93.68 -11.27 48.60
N ILE A 193 94.47 -12.11 47.90
CA ILE A 193 94.30 -12.36 46.46
C ILE A 193 92.98 -13.08 46.20
N ILE A 194 92.62 -14.06 47.05
CA ILE A 194 91.35 -14.78 46.96
C ILE A 194 90.17 -13.84 47.18
N ILE A 195 90.23 -12.95 48.19
CA ILE A 195 89.18 -11.96 48.46
C ILE A 195 89.01 -11.00 47.28
N ALA A 196 90.11 -10.50 46.72
CA ALA A 196 90.08 -9.61 45.55
C ALA A 196 89.51 -10.30 44.30
N ALA A 197 89.78 -11.60 44.11
CA ALA A 197 89.31 -12.37 42.96
C ALA A 197 87.88 -12.93 43.13
N LEU A 198 87.29 -12.81 44.32
CA LEU A 198 86.01 -13.44 44.65
C LEU A 198 84.85 -13.04 43.71
N PRO A 199 84.66 -11.76 43.32
CA PRO A 199 83.58 -11.38 42.40
C PRO A 199 83.71 -12.06 41.03
N VAL A 200 84.95 -12.17 40.52
CA VAL A 200 85.26 -12.83 39.25
C VAL A 200 85.01 -14.34 39.35
N LEU A 201 85.39 -14.97 40.46
CA LEU A 201 85.15 -16.39 40.70
C LEU A 201 83.67 -16.73 40.81
N ILE A 202 82.88 -15.90 41.49
CA ILE A 202 81.41 -16.06 41.57
C ILE A 202 80.80 -15.93 40.17
N ALA A 203 81.19 -14.93 39.39
CA ALA A 203 80.71 -14.75 38.03
C ALA A 203 81.05 -15.95 37.13
N LEU A 204 82.27 -16.49 37.23
CA LEU A 204 82.67 -17.71 36.52
C LEU A 204 81.88 -18.94 36.97
N CYS A 205 81.56 -19.07 38.26
CA CYS A 205 80.74 -20.17 38.76
C CYS A 205 79.29 -20.06 38.28
N VAL A 206 78.70 -18.87 38.34
CA VAL A 206 77.35 -18.61 37.82
C VAL A 206 77.30 -18.87 36.31
N TRP A 207 78.31 -18.42 35.58
CA TRP A 207 78.42 -18.68 34.15
C TRP A 207 78.56 -20.18 33.85
N LYS A 208 79.42 -20.90 34.57
CA LYS A 208 79.59 -22.35 34.43
C LYS A 208 78.31 -23.12 34.77
N TRP A 209 77.57 -22.68 35.79
CA TRP A 209 76.29 -23.27 36.18
C TRP A 209 75.21 -23.01 35.11
N ALA A 210 75.11 -21.79 34.62
CA ALA A 210 74.19 -21.43 33.53
C ALA A 210 74.52 -22.21 32.24
N TYR A 211 75.80 -22.31 31.88
CA TYR A 211 76.27 -23.08 30.73
C TYR A 211 75.99 -24.58 30.85
N SER A 212 76.10 -25.13 32.07
CA SER A 212 75.79 -26.53 32.35
C SER A 212 74.29 -26.83 32.28
N LYS A 213 73.43 -25.88 32.64
CA LYS A 213 71.97 -26.05 32.58
C LYS A 213 71.42 -25.88 31.17
N ASP A 214 72.02 -24.98 30.41
CA ASP A 214 71.56 -24.63 29.07
C ASP A 214 72.77 -24.29 28.20
N HIS A 215 73.15 -25.20 27.29
CA HIS A 215 74.35 -25.07 26.44
C HIS A 215 74.29 -23.89 25.46
N LYS A 216 73.21 -23.11 25.49
CA LYS A 216 72.98 -21.88 24.73
C LYS A 216 73.91 -20.72 25.15
N TYR A 217 74.51 -20.77 26.34
CA TYR A 217 75.37 -19.69 26.89
C TYR A 217 76.88 -19.86 26.64
N GLY A 218 77.25 -20.43 25.49
CA GLY A 218 78.65 -20.61 25.10
C GLY A 218 79.37 -19.30 24.72
N TRP A 219 80.68 -19.38 24.49
CA TRP A 219 81.50 -18.24 24.02
C TRP A 219 80.94 -17.57 22.76
N SER A 220 80.26 -18.33 21.89
CA SER A 220 79.57 -17.83 20.70
C SER A 220 78.42 -16.86 21.02
N TYR A 221 77.66 -17.11 22.08
CA TYR A 221 76.55 -16.24 22.51
C TYR A 221 77.07 -14.92 23.08
N MET A 222 78.17 -14.96 23.84
CA MET A 222 78.78 -13.75 24.39
C MET A 222 79.39 -12.86 23.29
N LEU A 223 80.00 -13.46 22.27
CA LEU A 223 80.51 -12.77 21.07
C LEU A 223 79.38 -12.17 20.21
N ALA A 224 78.24 -12.86 20.10
CA ALA A 224 77.09 -12.38 19.33
C ALA A 224 76.44 -11.12 19.94
N ILE A 225 76.41 -11.01 21.27
CA ILE A 225 75.94 -9.81 21.98
C ILE A 225 76.89 -8.62 21.73
N TYR A 226 78.20 -8.86 21.63
CA TYR A 226 79.18 -7.80 21.34
C TYR A 226 79.16 -7.36 19.87
N GLN A 227 78.73 -8.23 18.95
CA GLN A 227 78.71 -7.98 17.50
C GLN A 227 77.39 -7.40 16.97
N ASP A 228 76.53 -6.86 17.84
CA ASP A 228 75.28 -6.17 17.46
C ASP A 228 74.41 -6.94 16.44
N LYS A 229 74.37 -8.28 16.57
CA LYS A 229 73.49 -9.10 15.74
C LYS A 229 72.07 -9.00 16.28
N VAL A 230 71.33 -7.99 15.79
CA VAL A 230 69.89 -7.88 15.96
C VAL A 230 69.24 -9.13 15.36
N GLU A 231 68.61 -9.96 16.20
CA GLU A 231 67.70 -11.01 15.73
C GLU A 231 66.46 -10.32 15.14
N LYS A 232 66.36 -10.33 13.81
CA LYS A 232 65.15 -9.87 13.11
C LYS A 232 64.08 -10.94 13.26
N ASP A 233 63.07 -10.66 14.09
CA ASP A 233 61.88 -11.50 14.20
C ASP A 233 60.80 -10.91 13.29
N VAL A 234 60.19 -11.73 12.44
CA VAL A 234 59.15 -11.30 11.49
C VAL A 234 57.80 -11.52 12.16
N CYS A 235 57.20 -10.45 12.69
CA CYS A 235 55.85 -10.50 13.24
C CYS A 235 54.80 -10.26 12.15
N TYR A 236 53.76 -11.09 12.14
CA TYR A 236 52.61 -10.98 11.23
C TYR A 236 51.44 -10.30 11.97
N GLU A 237 50.96 -9.16 11.47
CA GLU A 237 49.69 -8.56 11.93
C GLU A 237 48.52 -9.09 11.09
N THR A 238 47.45 -9.54 11.77
CA THR A 238 46.27 -10.13 11.15
C THR A 238 45.14 -9.10 11.05
N LEU A 239 44.91 -8.55 9.85
CA LEU A 239 43.67 -7.89 9.45
C LEU A 239 43.06 -8.71 8.30
N SER A 240 41.80 -9.12 8.40
CA SER A 240 41.20 -10.21 7.61
C SER A 240 40.01 -9.73 6.77
N GLU A 241 40.24 -9.36 5.50
CA GLU A 241 39.19 -8.85 4.59
C GLU A 241 39.09 -9.58 3.23
N ASP A 242 40.06 -10.42 2.84
CA ASP A 242 40.11 -10.97 1.46
C ASP A 242 39.49 -12.39 1.32
N GLU A 243 38.91 -12.68 0.16
CA GLU A 243 38.39 -14.00 -0.21
C GLU A 243 39.53 -14.98 -0.58
N PRO A 244 39.53 -16.23 -0.09
CA PRO A 244 40.58 -17.20 -0.37
C PRO A 244 40.66 -17.54 -1.85
N THR A 245 41.87 -17.63 -2.42
CA THR A 245 42.08 -17.95 -3.84
C THR A 245 41.59 -19.36 -4.19
N VAL A 246 41.33 -19.63 -5.48
CA VAL A 246 40.94 -20.97 -6.00
C VAL A 246 41.96 -22.04 -5.56
N TYR A 247 43.25 -21.72 -5.61
CA TYR A 247 44.30 -22.63 -5.18
C TYR A 247 44.26 -22.91 -3.67
N GLU A 248 44.07 -21.88 -2.85
CA GLU A 248 44.00 -22.01 -1.38
C GLU A 248 42.77 -22.83 -0.96
N PHE A 249 41.60 -22.55 -1.55
CA PHE A 249 40.38 -23.31 -1.31
C PHE A 249 40.56 -24.78 -1.71
N LYS A 250 41.10 -25.04 -2.91
CA LYS A 250 41.34 -26.41 -3.39
C LYS A 250 42.33 -27.16 -2.49
N THR A 251 43.41 -26.52 -2.08
CA THR A 251 44.40 -27.12 -1.16
C THR A 251 43.74 -27.46 0.17
N TRP A 252 42.91 -26.56 0.70
CA TRP A 252 42.18 -26.80 1.95
C TRP A 252 41.22 -27.98 1.86
N MET A 253 40.41 -28.04 0.80
CA MET A 253 39.49 -29.15 0.56
C MET A 253 40.21 -30.48 0.34
N GLN A 254 41.38 -30.46 -0.32
CA GLN A 254 42.24 -31.64 -0.43
C GLN A 254 42.73 -32.10 0.94
N ASP A 255 43.20 -31.17 1.78
CA ASP A 255 43.64 -31.49 3.14
C ASP A 255 42.52 -32.10 3.99
N ILE A 256 41.27 -31.65 3.81
CA ILE A 256 40.09 -32.27 4.45
C ILE A 256 39.88 -33.69 3.91
N SER A 257 39.91 -33.87 2.59
CA SER A 257 39.73 -35.18 1.94
C SER A 257 40.78 -36.19 2.38
N ASP A 258 42.05 -35.78 2.45
CA ASP A 258 43.18 -36.61 2.86
C ASP A 258 43.06 -36.97 4.35
N PHE A 259 42.69 -36.00 5.20
CA PHE A 259 42.46 -36.25 6.62
C PHE A 259 41.34 -37.27 6.86
N ILE A 260 40.22 -37.16 6.12
CA ILE A 260 39.11 -38.11 6.19
C ILE A 260 39.60 -39.53 5.86
N LYS A 261 40.42 -39.67 4.81
CA LYS A 261 41.05 -40.94 4.41
C LYS A 261 41.96 -41.50 5.51
N GLU A 262 42.89 -40.69 5.99
CA GLU A 262 43.90 -41.09 6.98
C GLU A 262 43.30 -41.50 8.32
N LYS A 263 42.21 -40.84 8.74
CA LYS A 263 41.54 -41.11 10.02
C LYS A 263 40.37 -42.09 9.92
N GLY A 264 40.03 -42.56 8.71
CA GLY A 264 38.89 -43.43 8.49
C GLY A 264 37.57 -42.80 8.95
N GLN A 265 37.42 -41.49 8.74
CA GLN A 265 36.19 -40.77 9.07
C GLN A 265 35.14 -40.96 7.98
N ARG A 266 33.89 -40.61 8.30
CA ARG A 266 32.80 -40.58 7.30
C ARG A 266 33.13 -39.62 6.16
N LYS A 267 32.82 -40.03 4.93
CA LYS A 267 33.04 -39.21 3.72
C LYS A 267 32.16 -37.97 3.76
N LEU A 268 32.64 -36.85 3.26
CA LEU A 268 31.91 -35.58 3.33
C LEU A 268 30.96 -35.42 2.13
N VAL A 269 29.72 -35.01 2.37
CA VAL A 269 28.77 -34.59 1.33
C VAL A 269 28.44 -33.12 1.56
N LEU A 270 28.90 -32.27 0.64
CA LEU A 270 28.61 -30.84 0.61
C LEU A 270 27.37 -30.59 -0.23
N VAL A 271 26.32 -30.07 0.39
CA VAL A 271 25.09 -29.66 -0.29
C VAL A 271 25.09 -28.15 -0.44
N PHE A 272 25.07 -27.64 -1.67
CA PHE A 272 24.92 -26.21 -1.96
C PHE A 272 23.45 -25.90 -2.28
N ASP A 273 22.63 -25.55 -1.28
CA ASP A 273 21.20 -25.29 -1.46
C ASP A 273 20.91 -23.81 -1.78
N ASN A 274 19.76 -23.54 -2.42
CA ASN A 274 19.26 -22.21 -2.82
C ASN A 274 20.22 -21.36 -3.66
N MET A 275 21.19 -21.96 -4.36
CA MET A 275 22.09 -21.21 -5.24
C MET A 275 21.35 -20.51 -6.38
N ASP A 276 20.29 -21.14 -6.90
CA ASP A 276 19.41 -20.59 -7.95
C ASP A 276 18.62 -19.35 -7.53
N ARG A 277 18.68 -18.96 -6.25
CA ARG A 277 18.07 -17.72 -5.76
C ARG A 277 19.02 -16.54 -5.80
N LEU A 278 20.34 -16.77 -5.78
CA LEU A 278 21.34 -15.72 -5.69
C LEU A 278 21.25 -14.72 -6.87
N PRO A 279 21.73 -13.48 -6.69
CA PRO A 279 21.90 -12.54 -7.80
C PRO A 279 22.79 -13.14 -8.90
N ALA A 280 22.49 -12.80 -10.16
CA ALA A 280 23.12 -13.41 -11.35
C ALA A 280 24.65 -13.46 -11.30
N GLU A 281 25.31 -12.39 -10.86
CA GLU A 281 26.79 -12.33 -10.76
C GLU A 281 27.33 -13.29 -9.70
N LYS A 282 26.64 -13.44 -8.57
CA LYS A 282 27.01 -14.36 -7.48
C LYS A 282 26.75 -15.82 -7.86
N VAL A 283 25.70 -16.09 -8.63
CA VAL A 283 25.48 -17.41 -9.23
C VAL A 283 26.66 -17.79 -10.11
N LYS A 284 27.08 -16.91 -11.03
CA LYS A 284 28.23 -17.17 -11.92
C LYS A 284 29.53 -17.41 -11.13
N GLU A 285 29.79 -16.59 -10.12
CA GLU A 285 30.98 -16.70 -9.25
C GLU A 285 31.02 -18.03 -8.49
N LEU A 286 29.93 -18.38 -7.79
CA LEU A 286 29.83 -19.62 -7.03
C LEU A 286 29.83 -20.84 -7.95
N TRP A 287 29.12 -20.79 -9.07
CA TRP A 287 29.08 -21.88 -10.05
C TRP A 287 30.44 -22.14 -10.69
N SER A 288 31.15 -21.07 -11.10
CA SER A 288 32.51 -21.19 -11.64
C SER A 288 33.45 -21.83 -10.62
N SER A 289 33.31 -21.45 -9.35
CA SER A 289 34.08 -22.04 -8.26
C SER A 289 33.78 -23.54 -8.11
N ILE A 290 32.51 -23.93 -8.05
CA ILE A 290 32.07 -25.33 -7.97
C ILE A 290 32.61 -26.15 -9.14
N HIS A 291 32.50 -25.65 -10.37
CA HIS A 291 33.00 -26.32 -11.56
C HIS A 291 34.52 -26.58 -11.47
N THR A 292 35.30 -25.55 -11.16
CA THR A 292 36.77 -25.68 -11.04
C THR A 292 37.19 -26.64 -9.91
N PHE A 293 36.46 -26.65 -8.79
CA PHE A 293 36.83 -27.46 -7.63
C PHE A 293 36.42 -28.93 -7.75
N PHE A 294 35.21 -29.21 -8.24
CA PHE A 294 34.63 -30.56 -8.17
C PHE A 294 34.53 -31.26 -9.52
N ALA A 295 34.32 -30.53 -10.62
CA ALA A 295 34.17 -31.13 -11.94
C ALA A 295 35.53 -31.38 -12.62
N ASP A 296 36.45 -30.41 -12.58
CA ASP A 296 37.75 -30.52 -13.25
C ASP A 296 38.78 -31.35 -12.47
N SER A 297 38.71 -31.35 -11.14
CA SER A 297 39.80 -31.86 -10.31
C SER A 297 39.39 -32.31 -8.91
N GLY A 298 38.17 -32.85 -8.81
CA GLY A 298 37.47 -33.18 -7.55
C GLY A 298 38.25 -34.04 -6.55
N PHE A 299 37.65 -34.22 -5.38
CA PHE A 299 38.30 -34.82 -4.21
C PHE A 299 37.86 -36.27 -4.00
N GLU A 300 38.73 -37.10 -3.41
CA GLU A 300 38.47 -38.53 -3.23
C GLU A 300 37.35 -38.82 -2.22
N ASN A 301 37.29 -38.06 -1.12
CA ASN A 301 36.37 -38.32 0.00
C ASN A 301 35.35 -37.20 0.20
N VAL A 302 35.13 -36.36 -0.81
CA VAL A 302 34.16 -35.27 -0.78
C VAL A 302 33.25 -35.34 -1.99
N TRP A 303 31.95 -35.43 -1.74
CA TRP A 303 30.88 -35.30 -2.73
C TRP A 303 30.28 -33.91 -2.70
N ALA A 304 29.91 -33.39 -3.87
CA ALA A 304 29.13 -32.17 -4.00
C ALA A 304 27.73 -32.49 -4.57
N VAL A 305 26.69 -31.99 -3.91
CA VAL A 305 25.30 -32.12 -4.32
C VAL A 305 24.72 -30.72 -4.50
N ILE A 306 24.26 -30.41 -5.70
CA ILE A 306 23.67 -29.11 -6.01
C ILE A 306 22.23 -29.31 -6.46
N PRO A 307 21.24 -29.03 -5.58
CA PRO A 307 19.87 -28.85 -6.02
C PRO A 307 19.72 -27.51 -6.77
N PHE A 308 19.09 -27.53 -7.94
CA PHE A 308 18.83 -26.32 -8.72
C PHE A 308 17.51 -26.40 -9.50
N ASP A 309 17.02 -25.24 -9.91
CA ASP A 309 15.94 -25.09 -10.89
C ASP A 309 16.54 -24.54 -12.20
N GLU A 310 16.39 -25.28 -13.30
CA GLU A 310 16.96 -24.90 -14.61
C GLU A 310 16.41 -23.55 -15.11
N THR A 311 15.12 -23.27 -14.88
CA THR A 311 14.47 -22.05 -15.38
C THR A 311 14.98 -20.82 -14.65
N HIS A 312 15.00 -20.87 -13.31
CA HIS A 312 15.53 -19.77 -12.49
C HIS A 312 17.04 -19.60 -12.66
N LEU A 313 17.78 -20.69 -12.86
CA LEU A 313 19.19 -20.63 -13.18
C LEU A 313 19.45 -19.93 -14.52
N ALA A 314 18.58 -20.13 -15.53
CA ALA A 314 18.71 -19.46 -16.83
C ALA A 314 18.60 -17.93 -16.71
N CYS A 315 17.79 -17.42 -15.78
CA CYS A 315 17.71 -15.99 -15.49
C CYS A 315 19.06 -15.37 -15.06
N ALA A 316 19.98 -16.15 -14.49
CA ALA A 316 21.32 -15.68 -14.14
C ALA A 316 22.21 -15.47 -15.38
N PHE A 317 21.90 -16.14 -16.49
CA PHE A 317 22.69 -16.10 -17.74
C PHE A 317 22.08 -15.19 -18.81
N GLY A 318 20.83 -14.75 -18.66
CA GLY A 318 20.13 -13.88 -19.60
C GLY A 318 18.62 -13.87 -19.39
N ASP A 319 17.87 -13.55 -20.44
CA ASP A 319 16.40 -13.63 -20.43
C ASP A 319 15.97 -15.09 -20.56
N GLU A 320 15.11 -15.57 -19.65
CA GLU A 320 14.61 -16.95 -19.67
C GLU A 320 13.76 -17.27 -20.90
N THR A 321 13.23 -16.26 -21.59
CA THR A 321 12.41 -16.43 -22.80
C THR A 321 13.26 -16.63 -24.06
N ASP A 322 14.54 -16.28 -24.00
CA ASP A 322 15.48 -16.43 -25.10
C ASP A 322 16.01 -17.88 -25.21
N GLU A 323 15.83 -18.48 -26.38
CA GLU A 323 16.24 -19.86 -26.66
C GLU A 323 17.77 -20.02 -26.60
N GLN A 324 18.54 -18.97 -26.91
CA GLN A 324 20.01 -19.02 -26.80
C GLN A 324 20.44 -19.12 -25.33
N THR A 325 19.82 -18.33 -24.44
CA THR A 325 20.06 -18.37 -23.00
C THR A 325 19.74 -19.75 -22.40
N LYS A 326 18.64 -20.39 -22.81
CA LYS A 326 18.32 -21.77 -22.39
C LYS A 326 19.37 -22.78 -22.86
N GLN A 327 19.82 -22.67 -24.11
CA GLN A 327 20.85 -23.57 -24.65
C GLN A 327 22.19 -23.40 -23.94
N LEU A 328 22.59 -22.16 -23.65
CA LEU A 328 23.80 -21.86 -22.88
C LEU A 328 23.72 -22.49 -21.48
N THR A 329 22.60 -22.28 -20.78
CA THR A 329 22.37 -22.83 -19.44
C THR A 329 22.49 -24.36 -19.43
N LYS A 330 21.87 -25.04 -20.40
CA LYS A 330 22.01 -26.50 -20.57
C LYS A 330 23.46 -26.93 -20.81
N TYR A 331 24.21 -26.18 -21.62
CA TYR A 331 25.61 -26.48 -21.87
C TYR A 331 26.45 -26.35 -20.58
N PHE A 332 26.21 -25.31 -19.78
CA PHE A 332 26.86 -25.12 -18.49
C PHE A 332 26.53 -26.23 -17.49
N ILE A 333 25.26 -26.63 -17.38
CA ILE A 333 24.83 -27.75 -16.52
C ILE A 333 25.53 -29.04 -16.96
N ASN A 334 25.46 -29.39 -18.24
CA ASN A 334 26.04 -30.64 -18.77
C ASN A 334 27.57 -30.69 -18.65
N LYS A 335 28.25 -29.53 -18.68
CA LYS A 335 29.69 -29.46 -18.46
C LYS A 335 30.07 -29.61 -16.98
N THR A 336 29.18 -29.20 -16.07
CA THR A 336 29.44 -29.20 -14.62
C THR A 336 29.10 -30.53 -13.99
N PHE A 337 27.97 -31.14 -14.39
CA PHE A 337 27.46 -32.36 -13.80
C PHE A 337 27.57 -33.52 -14.79
N PRO A 338 28.36 -34.56 -14.47
CA PRO A 338 28.32 -35.81 -15.21
C PRO A 338 26.93 -36.47 -15.13
N ILE A 339 26.25 -36.31 -13.99
CA ILE A 339 24.93 -36.90 -13.72
C ILE A 339 24.01 -35.86 -13.10
N VAL A 340 22.82 -35.73 -13.69
CA VAL A 340 21.71 -34.91 -13.18
C VAL A 340 20.52 -35.80 -12.89
N TYR A 341 20.01 -35.74 -11.67
CA TYR A 341 18.83 -36.45 -11.21
C TYR A 341 17.63 -35.51 -11.22
N ARG A 342 16.59 -35.86 -11.98
CA ARG A 342 15.35 -35.06 -12.04
C ARG A 342 14.38 -35.45 -10.93
N VAL A 343 13.98 -34.47 -10.12
CA VAL A 343 12.88 -34.58 -9.16
C VAL A 343 11.57 -34.34 -9.92
N ALA A 344 10.72 -35.37 -9.94
CA ALA A 344 9.40 -35.23 -10.52
C ALA A 344 8.60 -34.15 -9.75
N PRO A 345 7.84 -33.28 -10.43
CA PRO A 345 6.87 -32.43 -9.76
C PRO A 345 5.95 -33.31 -8.90
N PRO A 346 5.60 -32.86 -7.68
CA PRO A 346 4.74 -33.62 -6.80
C PRO A 346 3.39 -33.82 -7.46
N VAL A 347 3.11 -35.05 -7.92
CA VAL A 347 1.78 -35.41 -8.38
C VAL A 347 0.99 -35.79 -7.14
N ILE A 348 0.15 -34.87 -6.69
CA ILE A 348 -0.70 -35.11 -5.55
C ILE A 348 -1.86 -36.01 -6.01
N THR A 349 -1.66 -37.33 -5.95
CA THR A 349 -2.68 -38.33 -6.28
C THR A 349 -3.84 -38.30 -5.29
N ASP A 350 -3.58 -37.95 -4.03
CA ASP A 350 -4.59 -37.81 -2.97
C ASP A 350 -4.45 -36.48 -2.22
N TYR A 351 -4.83 -35.39 -2.92
CA TYR A 351 -4.77 -34.03 -2.38
C TYR A 351 -5.64 -33.86 -1.16
N ARG A 352 -6.75 -34.58 -1.16
CA ARG A 352 -7.70 -34.60 -0.07
C ARG A 352 -7.04 -35.11 1.21
N SER A 353 -6.32 -36.23 1.14
CA SER A 353 -5.63 -36.83 2.29
C SER A 353 -4.51 -35.95 2.84
N ILE A 354 -3.67 -35.36 1.97
CA ILE A 354 -2.59 -34.46 2.42
C ILE A 354 -3.15 -33.25 3.14
N PHE A 355 -4.13 -32.56 2.53
CA PHE A 355 -4.79 -31.41 3.15
C PHE A 355 -5.38 -31.78 4.51
N ASN A 356 -6.11 -32.91 4.59
CA ASN A 356 -6.73 -33.36 5.82
C ASN A 356 -5.72 -33.66 6.93
N LYS A 357 -4.59 -34.30 6.61
CA LYS A 357 -3.52 -34.56 7.58
C LYS A 357 -2.94 -33.26 8.14
N LEU A 358 -2.63 -32.29 7.26
CA LEU A 358 -2.09 -30.99 7.64
C LEU A 358 -3.12 -30.17 8.44
N PHE A 359 -4.39 -30.20 8.06
CA PHE A 359 -5.46 -29.50 8.76
C PHE A 359 -5.63 -30.03 10.18
N VAL A 360 -5.66 -31.36 10.37
CA VAL A 360 -5.70 -31.99 11.70
C VAL A 360 -4.43 -31.70 12.48
N GLU A 361 -3.28 -31.61 11.81
CA GLU A 361 -2.02 -31.20 12.45
C GLU A 361 -2.13 -29.79 13.04
N ALA A 362 -2.77 -28.85 12.35
CA ALA A 362 -2.91 -27.45 12.77
C ALA A 362 -4.05 -27.19 13.76
N PHE A 363 -5.22 -27.79 13.55
CA PHE A 363 -6.44 -27.49 14.31
C PHE A 363 -6.92 -28.63 15.22
N GLY A 364 -6.33 -29.83 15.13
CA GLY A 364 -6.80 -31.00 15.88
C GLY A 364 -8.17 -31.49 15.38
N GLU A 365 -8.97 -32.06 16.28
CA GLU A 365 -10.31 -32.57 15.94
C GLU A 365 -11.44 -31.55 16.16
N THR A 366 -11.14 -30.34 16.65
CA THR A 366 -12.17 -29.34 17.04
C THR A 366 -12.96 -28.78 15.86
N GLU A 367 -12.37 -28.75 14.66
CA GLU A 367 -12.94 -28.11 13.47
C GLU A 367 -13.24 -29.13 12.35
N ASN A 368 -13.48 -30.39 12.73
CA ASN A 368 -13.66 -31.50 11.80
C ASN A 368 -14.91 -31.36 10.90
N GLU A 369 -15.96 -30.68 11.36
CA GLU A 369 -17.18 -30.45 10.59
C GLU A 369 -16.93 -29.56 9.35
N ALA A 370 -16.12 -28.50 9.52
CA ALA A 370 -15.79 -27.57 8.44
C ALA A 370 -14.70 -28.09 7.49
N LYS A 371 -13.85 -29.02 7.96
CA LYS A 371 -12.67 -29.53 7.26
C LYS A 371 -12.93 -29.99 5.83
N GLU A 372 -13.95 -30.82 5.60
CA GLU A 372 -14.23 -31.37 4.27
C GLU A 372 -14.72 -30.30 3.29
N THR A 373 -15.53 -29.34 3.78
CA THR A 373 -16.01 -28.20 3.00
C THR A 373 -14.84 -27.29 2.61
N ILE A 374 -13.96 -26.97 3.57
CA ILE A 374 -12.78 -26.13 3.34
C ILE A 374 -11.82 -26.79 2.34
N ASN A 375 -11.56 -28.09 2.49
CA ASN A 375 -10.74 -28.87 1.55
C ASN A 375 -11.33 -28.81 0.14
N ARG A 376 -12.65 -28.99 0.00
CA ARG A 376 -13.34 -28.92 -1.29
C ARG A 376 -13.20 -27.54 -1.95
N ILE A 377 -13.42 -26.46 -1.20
CA ILE A 377 -13.31 -25.08 -1.71
C ILE A 377 -11.86 -24.79 -2.13
N PHE A 378 -10.89 -25.14 -1.28
CA PHE A 378 -9.48 -24.93 -1.56
C PHE A 378 -9.02 -25.65 -2.84
N ARG A 379 -9.49 -26.88 -3.08
CA ARG A 379 -9.23 -27.64 -4.32
C ARG A 379 -9.86 -27.04 -5.58
N LEU A 380 -11.02 -26.40 -5.45
CA LEU A 380 -11.68 -25.75 -6.58
C LEU A 380 -10.96 -24.46 -6.98
N VAL A 381 -10.51 -23.69 -5.99
CA VAL A 381 -9.78 -22.43 -6.22
C VAL A 381 -8.34 -22.71 -6.67
N ASN A 382 -7.67 -23.69 -6.08
CA ASN A 382 -6.26 -24.01 -6.34
C ASN A 382 -6.05 -25.48 -6.76
N PRO A 383 -6.43 -25.87 -7.99
CA PRO A 383 -6.41 -27.27 -8.43
C PRO A 383 -5.01 -27.89 -8.51
N ASN A 384 -3.99 -27.06 -8.70
CA ASN A 384 -2.60 -27.49 -8.88
C ASN A 384 -1.69 -27.07 -7.70
N ALA A 385 -2.27 -26.81 -6.52
CA ALA A 385 -1.48 -26.27 -5.41
C ALA A 385 -0.39 -27.23 -4.94
N ASN A 386 0.77 -26.70 -4.59
CA ASN A 386 1.84 -27.48 -3.97
C ASN A 386 1.66 -27.58 -2.45
N VAL A 387 2.32 -28.55 -1.79
CA VAL A 387 2.20 -28.77 -0.34
C VAL A 387 2.56 -27.52 0.48
N ARG A 388 3.48 -26.68 -0.01
CA ARG A 388 3.90 -25.45 0.67
C ARG A 388 2.79 -24.40 0.65
N GLU A 389 2.06 -24.27 -0.45
CA GLU A 389 0.87 -23.41 -0.56
C GLU A 389 -0.22 -23.89 0.39
N ILE A 390 -0.43 -25.21 0.50
CA ILE A 390 -1.38 -25.77 1.49
C ILE A 390 -0.98 -25.36 2.91
N ILE A 391 0.30 -25.52 3.26
CA ILE A 391 0.82 -25.13 4.58
C ILE A 391 0.66 -23.63 4.81
N SER A 392 1.00 -22.80 3.82
CA SER A 392 0.85 -21.34 3.90
C SER A 392 -0.59 -20.94 4.15
N TYR A 393 -1.51 -21.52 3.39
CA TYR A 393 -2.94 -21.30 3.53
C TYR A 393 -3.46 -21.69 4.91
N ILE A 394 -3.13 -22.91 5.37
CA ILE A 394 -3.52 -23.37 6.72
C ILE A 394 -2.91 -22.46 7.80
N ASN A 395 -1.65 -22.04 7.66
CA ASN A 395 -1.01 -21.15 8.63
C ASN A 395 -1.66 -19.76 8.68
N GLU A 396 -2.10 -19.23 7.54
CA GLU A 396 -2.85 -17.97 7.50
C GLU A 396 -4.20 -18.11 8.23
N MET A 397 -4.90 -19.23 8.00
CA MET A 397 -6.12 -19.54 8.75
C MET A 397 -5.87 -19.69 10.25
N VAL A 398 -4.75 -20.31 10.66
CA VAL A 398 -4.36 -20.42 12.07
C VAL A 398 -4.17 -19.05 12.68
N ALA A 399 -3.51 -18.12 11.98
CA ALA A 399 -3.31 -16.75 12.47
C ALA A 399 -4.65 -16.05 12.73
N LEU A 400 -5.56 -16.09 11.75
CA LEU A 400 -6.90 -15.50 11.90
C LEU A 400 -7.74 -16.19 12.98
N LYS A 401 -7.66 -17.52 13.10
CA LYS A 401 -8.37 -18.25 14.17
C LYS A 401 -7.84 -17.88 15.56
N GLN A 402 -6.55 -17.62 15.71
CA GLN A 402 -5.97 -17.15 16.98
C GLN A 402 -6.40 -15.73 17.32
N GLU A 403 -6.54 -14.86 16.32
CA GLU A 403 -7.01 -13.48 16.48
C GLU A 403 -8.49 -13.43 16.85
N TRP A 404 -9.34 -14.12 16.10
CA TRP A 404 -10.81 -14.02 16.19
C TRP A 404 -11.46 -15.11 17.07
N CYS A 405 -10.66 -16.04 17.59
CA CYS A 405 -11.12 -17.14 18.45
C CYS A 405 -12.35 -17.89 17.87
N ASN A 406 -13.53 -17.75 18.48
CA ASN A 406 -14.77 -18.41 18.06
C ASN A 406 -15.84 -17.44 17.55
N GLU A 407 -15.47 -16.19 17.30
CA GLU A 407 -16.42 -15.16 16.84
C GLU A 407 -16.77 -15.33 15.36
N ILE A 408 -15.85 -15.92 14.58
CA ILE A 408 -15.99 -16.11 13.14
C ILE A 408 -15.94 -17.60 12.82
N LEU A 409 -16.83 -18.03 11.91
CA LEU A 409 -16.87 -19.40 11.45
C LEU A 409 -15.60 -19.76 10.69
N MET A 410 -15.07 -20.97 10.93
CA MET A 410 -13.86 -21.46 10.28
C MET A 410 -13.98 -21.48 8.74
N ILE A 411 -15.19 -21.71 8.22
CA ILE A 411 -15.48 -21.66 6.78
C ILE A 411 -15.27 -20.24 6.21
N ASN A 412 -15.65 -19.20 6.96
CA ASN A 412 -15.51 -17.81 6.53
C ASN A 412 -14.07 -17.31 6.66
N ILE A 413 -13.33 -17.78 7.66
CA ILE A 413 -11.87 -17.58 7.75
C ILE A 413 -11.18 -18.19 6.51
N ALA A 414 -11.48 -19.45 6.21
CA ALA A 414 -10.97 -20.15 5.03
C ALA A 414 -11.29 -19.40 3.73
N LEU A 415 -12.53 -18.97 3.58
CA LEU A 415 -13.02 -18.22 2.43
C LEU A 415 -12.27 -16.89 2.26
N PHE A 416 -12.10 -16.13 3.34
CA PHE A 416 -11.34 -14.89 3.33
C PHE A 416 -9.90 -15.12 2.90
N CYS A 417 -9.19 -16.11 3.48
CA CYS A 417 -7.82 -16.44 3.08
C CYS A 417 -7.71 -16.78 1.58
N LEU A 418 -8.69 -17.50 1.02
CA LEU A 418 -8.70 -17.88 -0.40
C LEU A 418 -8.97 -16.71 -1.35
N LYS A 419 -9.83 -15.77 -0.95
CA LYS A 419 -10.34 -14.69 -1.79
C LYS A 419 -9.86 -13.30 -1.36
N LYS A 420 -8.84 -13.26 -0.51
CA LYS A 420 -8.29 -12.07 0.12
C LYS A 420 -7.96 -10.97 -0.89
N THR A 421 -7.31 -11.30 -1.99
CA THR A 421 -6.94 -10.34 -3.04
C THR A 421 -8.15 -9.70 -3.68
N ASP A 422 -9.17 -10.51 -4.00
CA ASP A 422 -10.39 -10.05 -4.66
C ASP A 422 -11.21 -9.17 -3.70
N ILE A 423 -11.38 -9.62 -2.45
CA ILE A 423 -12.12 -8.90 -1.41
C ILE A 423 -11.45 -7.56 -1.10
N LEU A 424 -10.12 -7.52 -0.94
CA LEU A 424 -9.41 -6.30 -0.57
C LEU A 424 -9.32 -5.27 -1.71
N ALA A 425 -9.54 -5.68 -2.96
CA ALA A 425 -9.51 -4.77 -4.12
C ALA A 425 -10.69 -3.77 -4.10
N ASN A 426 -11.91 -4.26 -3.86
CA ASN A 426 -13.09 -3.41 -3.62
C ASN A 426 -13.98 -4.01 -2.51
N PRO A 427 -13.66 -3.79 -1.22
CA PRO A 427 -14.32 -4.51 -0.14
C PRO A 427 -15.81 -4.29 -0.04
N VAL A 428 -16.28 -3.07 -0.30
CA VAL A 428 -17.71 -2.73 -0.17
C VAL A 428 -18.53 -3.49 -1.20
N GLU A 429 -18.17 -3.36 -2.48
CA GLU A 429 -18.88 -4.00 -3.58
C GLU A 429 -18.77 -5.53 -3.49
N GLN A 430 -17.56 -6.06 -3.30
CA GLN A 430 -17.32 -7.51 -3.27
C GLN A 430 -18.10 -8.19 -2.14
N ILE A 431 -18.13 -7.61 -0.93
CA ILE A 431 -18.86 -8.19 0.20
C ILE A 431 -20.36 -8.19 -0.10
N LEU A 432 -20.91 -7.07 -0.60
CA LEU A 432 -22.35 -6.94 -0.83
C LEU A 432 -22.84 -7.76 -2.02
N SER A 433 -22.12 -7.77 -3.15
CA SER A 433 -22.49 -8.54 -4.35
C SER A 433 -22.25 -10.03 -4.18
N GLY A 434 -21.17 -10.40 -3.47
CA GLY A 434 -20.72 -11.78 -3.36
C GLY A 434 -19.91 -12.27 -4.56
N ASP A 435 -19.42 -11.38 -5.42
CA ASP A 435 -18.70 -11.75 -6.65
C ASP A 435 -17.41 -12.53 -6.37
N TYR A 436 -16.76 -12.28 -5.24
CA TYR A 436 -15.61 -13.05 -4.76
C TYR A 436 -15.91 -14.56 -4.60
N LEU A 437 -17.19 -14.96 -4.49
CA LEU A 437 -17.62 -16.36 -4.46
C LEU A 437 -17.65 -17.04 -5.83
N ASN A 438 -17.28 -16.35 -6.92
CA ASN A 438 -17.29 -16.95 -8.26
C ASN A 438 -16.49 -18.27 -8.29
N GLY A 439 -17.12 -19.34 -8.80
CA GLY A 439 -16.61 -20.72 -8.80
C GLY A 439 -16.98 -21.57 -7.57
N ILE A 440 -17.46 -20.97 -6.47
CA ILE A 440 -17.78 -21.67 -5.21
C ILE A 440 -19.18 -21.36 -4.64
N GLN A 441 -19.99 -20.57 -5.37
CA GLN A 441 -21.34 -20.14 -4.99
C GLN A 441 -22.33 -21.29 -4.67
N THR A 442 -22.07 -22.50 -5.17
CA THR A 442 -22.90 -23.69 -4.89
C THR A 442 -22.59 -24.34 -3.55
N ILE A 443 -21.50 -23.94 -2.90
CA ILE A 443 -21.01 -24.50 -1.63
C ILE A 443 -21.24 -23.51 -0.49
N ILE A 444 -20.96 -22.23 -0.73
CA ILE A 444 -21.18 -21.14 0.23
C ILE A 444 -22.11 -20.11 -0.40
N ASN A 445 -23.13 -19.72 0.33
CA ASN A 445 -24.03 -18.64 -0.05
C ASN A 445 -23.51 -17.31 0.52
N ASN A 446 -23.65 -16.21 -0.24
CA ASN A 446 -23.38 -14.86 0.28
C ASN A 446 -24.53 -14.38 1.19
N ASP A 447 -24.77 -15.10 2.27
CA ASP A 447 -25.80 -14.73 3.23
C ASP A 447 -25.33 -13.60 4.17
N LEU A 448 -26.27 -13.05 4.93
CA LEU A 448 -25.98 -11.94 5.83
C LEU A 448 -24.91 -12.31 6.87
N GLN A 449 -24.83 -13.57 7.30
CA GLN A 449 -23.80 -13.99 8.25
C GLN A 449 -22.41 -13.96 7.61
N THR A 450 -22.28 -14.51 6.40
CA THR A 450 -21.02 -14.50 5.63
C THR A 450 -20.57 -13.07 5.36
N GLN A 451 -21.46 -12.20 4.90
CA GLN A 451 -21.13 -10.79 4.66
C GLN A 451 -20.60 -10.09 5.91
N ARG A 452 -21.24 -10.33 7.07
CA ARG A 452 -20.84 -9.74 8.36
C ARG A 452 -19.47 -10.21 8.81
N GLU A 453 -19.24 -11.52 8.76
CA GLU A 453 -17.99 -12.13 9.21
C GLU A 453 -16.82 -11.76 8.29
N ILE A 454 -17.04 -11.71 6.96
CA ILE A 454 -16.03 -11.22 6.02
C ILE A 454 -15.76 -9.73 6.22
N ALA A 455 -16.79 -8.91 6.46
CA ALA A 455 -16.61 -7.49 6.79
C ALA A 455 -15.80 -7.30 8.09
N ALA A 456 -16.03 -8.14 9.11
CA ALA A 456 -15.27 -8.12 10.36
C ALA A 456 -13.78 -8.39 10.08
N LEU A 457 -13.46 -9.42 9.31
CA LEU A 457 -12.09 -9.75 8.90
C LEU A 457 -11.41 -8.64 8.08
N VAL A 458 -12.15 -7.95 7.22
CA VAL A 458 -11.63 -6.86 6.38
C VAL A 458 -11.33 -5.61 7.21
N TYR A 459 -12.25 -5.21 8.10
CA TYR A 459 -12.16 -3.94 8.81
C TYR A 459 -11.52 -4.06 10.19
N GLY A 460 -11.31 -5.28 10.71
CA GLY A 460 -10.72 -5.51 12.03
C GLY A 460 -11.61 -5.04 13.18
N VAL A 461 -12.93 -5.21 13.05
CA VAL A 461 -13.93 -4.80 14.05
C VAL A 461 -14.82 -5.98 14.45
N ASP A 462 -15.46 -5.91 15.61
CA ASP A 462 -16.37 -6.95 16.10
C ASP A 462 -17.47 -7.29 15.08
N VAL A 463 -17.89 -8.57 15.03
CA VAL A 463 -18.85 -9.10 14.05
C VAL A 463 -20.23 -8.41 14.14
N GLU A 464 -20.59 -7.87 15.31
CA GLU A 464 -21.80 -7.07 15.49
C GLU A 464 -21.68 -5.69 14.83
N ASP A 465 -20.54 -5.02 14.98
CA ASP A 465 -20.28 -3.68 14.43
C ASP A 465 -20.00 -3.74 12.92
N ALA A 466 -19.37 -4.82 12.44
CA ALA A 466 -19.05 -5.03 11.03
C ALA A 466 -20.29 -5.06 10.11
N ARG A 467 -21.46 -5.39 10.67
CA ARG A 467 -22.69 -5.66 9.92
C ARG A 467 -23.16 -4.51 9.05
N GLN A 468 -22.96 -3.28 9.49
CA GLN A 468 -23.48 -2.10 8.81
C GLN A 468 -22.43 -1.38 7.97
N ILE A 469 -21.14 -1.70 8.14
CA ILE A 469 -20.04 -0.92 7.53
C ILE A 469 -20.06 -0.97 5.99
N PRO A 470 -20.20 -2.12 5.32
CA PRO A 470 -20.24 -2.15 3.87
C PRO A 470 -21.42 -1.33 3.32
N LEU A 471 -22.61 -1.51 3.91
CA LEU A 471 -23.81 -0.84 3.44
C LEU A 471 -23.78 0.67 3.73
N LYS A 472 -23.23 1.08 4.87
CA LYS A 472 -23.01 2.48 5.24
C LYS A 472 -22.10 3.17 4.23
N LYS A 473 -20.94 2.58 3.94
CA LYS A 473 -19.99 3.10 2.94
C LYS A 473 -20.59 3.15 1.55
N TYR A 474 -21.37 2.14 1.16
CA TYR A 474 -22.06 2.13 -0.12
C TYR A 474 -23.06 3.29 -0.25
N ILE A 475 -23.90 3.50 0.76
CA ILE A 475 -24.87 4.60 0.77
C ILE A 475 -24.15 5.96 0.74
N GLU A 476 -23.05 6.11 1.48
CA GLU A 476 -22.21 7.31 1.43
C GLU A 476 -21.65 7.55 0.01
N GLY A 477 -21.17 6.50 -0.67
CA GLY A 477 -20.72 6.56 -2.07
C GLY A 477 -21.83 6.97 -3.05
N CYS A 478 -23.05 6.41 -2.90
CA CYS A 478 -24.22 6.81 -3.67
C CYS A 478 -24.54 8.31 -3.52
N ILE A 479 -24.39 8.86 -2.31
CA ILE A 479 -24.69 10.26 -2.01
C ILE A 479 -23.59 11.19 -2.53
N ASN A 480 -22.34 10.75 -2.49
CA ASN A 480 -21.21 11.49 -3.05
C ASN A 480 -21.17 11.49 -4.58
N GLY A 481 -21.91 10.58 -5.22
CA GLY A 481 -21.97 10.46 -6.68
C GLY A 481 -20.78 9.72 -7.26
N GLU A 482 -20.24 8.74 -6.53
CA GLU A 482 -19.19 7.85 -7.02
C GLU A 482 -19.69 7.03 -8.22
N GLU A 483 -18.80 6.74 -9.17
CA GLU A 483 -19.12 5.90 -10.33
C GLU A 483 -19.56 4.50 -9.87
N ASP A 484 -20.44 3.85 -10.63
CA ASP A 484 -20.98 2.50 -10.38
C ASP A 484 -21.83 2.30 -9.10
N HIS A 485 -22.29 3.39 -8.46
CA HIS A 485 -23.18 3.32 -7.29
C HIS A 485 -24.65 3.65 -7.65
N ASP A 486 -25.55 2.68 -7.45
CA ASP A 486 -27.02 2.85 -7.56
C ASP A 486 -27.69 2.57 -6.22
N ILE A 487 -28.33 3.59 -5.64
CA ILE A 487 -29.03 3.51 -4.35
C ILE A 487 -30.08 2.39 -4.30
N ASN A 488 -30.61 1.94 -5.45
CA ASN A 488 -31.59 0.86 -5.54
C ASN A 488 -30.98 -0.55 -5.53
N GLN A 489 -29.69 -0.72 -5.82
CA GLN A 489 -29.04 -2.02 -5.99
C GLN A 489 -29.24 -2.94 -4.78
N TYR A 490 -29.11 -2.38 -3.58
CA TYR A 490 -29.25 -3.12 -2.31
C TYR A 490 -30.50 -2.72 -1.50
N ALA A 491 -31.30 -1.78 -2.00
CA ALA A 491 -32.46 -1.27 -1.27
C ALA A 491 -33.50 -2.35 -0.99
N GLU A 492 -33.81 -3.21 -1.97
CA GLU A 492 -34.84 -4.24 -1.83
C GLU A 492 -34.32 -5.55 -1.23
N THR A 493 -33.05 -5.87 -1.47
CA THR A 493 -32.45 -7.14 -1.06
C THR A 493 -32.01 -7.13 0.40
N ASN A 494 -31.59 -5.96 0.94
CA ASN A 494 -31.09 -5.85 2.30
C ASN A 494 -32.16 -5.33 3.28
N LYS A 495 -32.57 -6.17 4.23
CA LYS A 495 -33.60 -5.84 5.24
C LYS A 495 -33.21 -4.68 6.17
N GLN A 496 -31.93 -4.36 6.29
CA GLN A 496 -31.44 -3.29 7.18
C GLN A 496 -31.19 -1.98 6.46
N PHE A 497 -31.42 -1.93 5.15
CA PHE A 497 -31.21 -0.75 4.32
C PHE A 497 -31.83 0.50 4.95
N ASP A 498 -33.10 0.42 5.33
CA ASP A 498 -33.84 1.52 5.95
C ASP A 498 -33.17 2.07 7.22
N THR A 499 -32.68 1.19 8.10
CA THR A 499 -32.04 1.57 9.36
C THR A 499 -30.67 2.18 9.13
N VAL A 500 -29.86 1.59 8.24
CA VAL A 500 -28.52 2.11 7.91
C VAL A 500 -28.64 3.44 7.17
N LEU A 501 -29.62 3.57 6.27
CA LEU A 501 -29.91 4.82 5.58
C LEU A 501 -30.30 5.93 6.56
N GLU A 502 -31.19 5.63 7.51
CA GLU A 502 -31.57 6.56 8.58
C GLU A 502 -30.32 7.03 9.31
N GLU A 503 -29.45 6.11 9.78
CA GLU A 503 -28.20 6.42 10.50
C GLU A 503 -27.22 7.27 9.68
N VAL A 504 -26.93 6.90 8.42
CA VAL A 504 -26.03 7.63 7.52
C VAL A 504 -26.48 9.09 7.41
N ILE A 505 -27.78 9.29 7.18
CA ILE A 505 -28.36 10.64 7.06
C ILE A 505 -28.37 11.39 8.40
N GLN A 506 -28.40 10.70 9.54
CA GLN A 506 -28.25 11.38 10.84
C GLN A 506 -26.83 11.91 11.07
N CYS A 507 -25.82 11.24 10.52
CA CYS A 507 -24.41 11.53 10.78
C CYS A 507 -23.78 12.50 9.76
N MET A 508 -24.39 12.66 8.58
CA MET A 508 -23.84 13.49 7.51
C MET A 508 -23.97 15.00 7.76
N ASP A 509 -23.08 15.76 7.12
CA ASP A 509 -23.08 17.23 7.16
C ASP A 509 -24.30 17.80 6.41
N ASN A 510 -24.90 18.84 6.98
CA ASN A 510 -25.99 19.59 6.37
C ASN A 510 -25.59 20.21 5.01
N ALA A 511 -24.29 20.45 4.77
CA ALA A 511 -23.80 20.94 3.48
C ALA A 511 -24.11 19.98 2.30
N LEU A 512 -24.40 18.70 2.57
CA LEU A 512 -24.68 17.69 1.55
C LEU A 512 -26.18 17.50 1.28
N ILE A 513 -27.08 18.27 1.91
CA ILE A 513 -28.54 18.10 1.81
C ILE A 513 -29.02 18.02 0.36
N ASP A 514 -28.53 18.87 -0.53
CA ASP A 514 -28.97 18.90 -1.92
C ASP A 514 -28.56 17.62 -2.67
N LYS A 515 -27.34 17.14 -2.44
CA LYS A 515 -26.88 15.85 -2.99
C LYS A 515 -27.70 14.68 -2.45
N ILE A 516 -28.05 14.71 -1.16
CA ILE A 516 -28.88 13.69 -0.52
C ILE A 516 -30.26 13.66 -1.18
N ILE A 517 -30.88 14.83 -1.39
CA ILE A 517 -32.21 14.94 -2.04
C ILE A 517 -32.17 14.32 -3.44
N HIS A 518 -31.20 14.71 -4.27
CA HIS A 518 -31.06 14.17 -5.63
C HIS A 518 -30.77 12.67 -5.66
N CYS A 519 -29.97 12.16 -4.72
CA CYS A 519 -29.67 10.74 -4.61
C CYS A 519 -30.92 9.94 -4.21
N LEU A 520 -31.59 10.37 -3.14
CA LEU A 520 -32.80 9.71 -2.64
C LEU A 520 -33.99 9.85 -3.57
N HIS A 521 -34.05 10.89 -4.41
CA HIS A 521 -35.11 11.03 -5.40
C HIS A 521 -35.15 9.83 -6.36
N LYS A 522 -33.99 9.20 -6.62
CA LYS A 522 -33.87 7.98 -7.43
C LYS A 522 -34.30 6.71 -6.70
N LEU A 523 -34.44 6.75 -5.37
CA LEU A 523 -34.81 5.59 -4.56
C LEU A 523 -36.28 5.19 -4.82
N THR A 524 -36.48 3.94 -5.21
CA THR A 524 -37.80 3.38 -5.52
C THR A 524 -38.51 2.80 -4.30
N ARG A 525 -37.74 2.35 -3.31
CA ARG A 525 -38.23 1.73 -2.07
C ARG A 525 -39.00 2.74 -1.21
N LYS A 526 -40.13 2.31 -0.66
CA LYS A 526 -40.96 3.11 0.26
C LYS A 526 -41.17 2.38 1.58
N SER A 527 -40.91 3.08 2.68
CA SER A 527 -41.19 2.60 4.04
C SER A 527 -41.41 3.77 4.99
N ASP A 528 -42.01 3.50 6.16
CA ASP A 528 -42.22 4.52 7.19
C ASP A 528 -40.90 5.13 7.69
N VAL A 529 -39.81 4.35 7.67
CA VAL A 529 -38.47 4.82 8.01
C VAL A 529 -37.96 5.82 6.97
N ILE A 530 -38.12 5.49 5.68
CA ILE A 530 -37.73 6.37 4.57
C ILE A 530 -38.56 7.67 4.57
N LEU A 531 -39.86 7.59 4.91
CA LEU A 531 -40.68 8.79 5.08
C LEU A 531 -40.16 9.68 6.21
N ARG A 532 -39.79 9.11 7.37
CA ARG A 532 -39.16 9.86 8.48
C ARG A 532 -37.84 10.52 8.06
N VAL A 533 -37.05 9.83 7.23
CA VAL A 533 -35.83 10.38 6.62
C VAL A 533 -36.15 11.61 5.75
N TRP A 534 -37.12 11.50 4.83
CA TRP A 534 -37.55 12.62 3.99
C TRP A 534 -38.07 13.81 4.82
N GLN A 535 -38.88 13.55 5.85
CA GLN A 535 -39.38 14.57 6.77
C GLN A 535 -38.24 15.30 7.49
N ARG A 536 -37.19 14.58 7.92
CA ARG A 536 -36.00 15.17 8.55
C ARG A 536 -35.21 16.03 7.56
N ILE A 537 -34.98 15.54 6.34
CA ILE A 537 -34.28 16.31 5.30
C ILE A 537 -35.05 17.59 4.98
N ALA A 538 -36.38 17.51 4.88
CA ALA A 538 -37.22 18.68 4.67
C ALA A 538 -37.05 19.73 5.79
N GLN A 539 -37.03 19.31 7.06
CA GLN A 539 -36.79 20.21 8.19
C GLN A 539 -35.40 20.86 8.15
N LEU A 540 -34.37 20.12 7.72
CA LEU A 540 -33.02 20.66 7.59
C LEU A 540 -32.92 21.67 6.43
N LYS A 541 -33.47 21.33 5.25
CA LYS A 541 -33.52 22.25 4.10
C LYS A 541 -34.30 23.53 4.42
N LEU A 542 -35.35 23.42 5.22
CA LEU A 542 -36.12 24.58 5.70
C LEU A 542 -35.34 25.50 6.65
N LYS A 543 -34.19 25.11 7.20
CA LYS A 543 -33.33 26.02 7.99
C LYS A 543 -32.47 26.93 7.12
N GLU A 544 -32.21 26.56 5.86
CA GLU A 544 -31.40 27.35 4.94
C GLU A 544 -32.15 28.61 4.49
N SER A 545 -31.45 29.73 4.40
CA SER A 545 -31.99 30.95 3.79
C SER A 545 -32.09 30.78 2.28
N ILE A 546 -33.15 31.32 1.67
CA ILE A 546 -33.22 31.43 0.22
C ILE A 546 -32.27 32.55 -0.24
N GLU A 547 -31.47 32.29 -1.27
CA GLU A 547 -30.60 33.31 -1.87
C GLU A 547 -31.32 34.16 -2.92
N LYS A 548 -32.37 33.60 -3.53
CA LYS A 548 -33.18 34.21 -4.60
C LYS A 548 -34.64 33.80 -4.47
N GLN A 549 -35.55 34.62 -5.01
CA GLN A 549 -36.96 34.24 -5.18
C GLN A 549 -37.10 33.32 -6.40
N VAL A 550 -36.78 32.04 -6.21
CA VAL A 550 -36.90 30.97 -7.21
C VAL A 550 -37.52 29.75 -6.53
N PHE A 551 -38.15 28.86 -7.30
CA PHE A 551 -38.59 27.55 -6.81
C PHE A 551 -37.53 26.48 -7.16
N PRO A 552 -36.64 26.12 -6.21
CA PRO A 552 -35.51 25.25 -6.50
C PRO A 552 -35.96 23.81 -6.80
N VAL A 553 -35.14 23.07 -7.56
CA VAL A 553 -35.43 21.69 -7.97
C VAL A 553 -35.47 20.76 -6.76
N GLU A 554 -34.65 21.02 -5.75
CA GLU A 554 -34.55 20.23 -4.54
C GLU A 554 -35.86 20.26 -3.75
N TYR A 555 -36.55 21.41 -3.72
CA TYR A 555 -37.88 21.51 -3.12
C TYR A 555 -38.95 20.78 -3.96
N GLN A 556 -38.81 20.73 -5.28
CA GLN A 556 -39.69 19.95 -6.15
C GLN A 556 -39.55 18.45 -5.86
N GLU A 557 -38.31 17.95 -5.84
CA GLU A 557 -38.01 16.56 -5.55
C GLU A 557 -38.46 16.13 -4.14
N LEU A 558 -38.23 16.98 -3.13
CA LEU A 558 -38.70 16.76 -1.76
C LEU A 558 -40.22 16.56 -1.69
N LEU A 559 -40.99 17.43 -2.36
CA LEU A 559 -42.45 17.41 -2.27
C LEU A 559 -43.05 16.12 -2.84
N LEU A 560 -42.40 15.47 -3.80
CA LEU A 560 -42.89 14.22 -4.41
C LEU A 560 -42.86 13.02 -3.46
N HIS A 561 -42.03 13.07 -2.41
CA HIS A 561 -41.80 11.94 -1.51
C HIS A 561 -42.37 12.15 -0.10
N LEU A 562 -42.83 13.36 0.23
CA LEU A 562 -43.44 13.69 1.51
C LEU A 562 -44.93 13.32 1.58
N ASP A 563 -45.43 13.13 2.79
CA ASP A 563 -46.86 13.02 3.07
C ASP A 563 -47.56 14.39 3.03
N THR A 564 -48.89 14.40 2.94
CA THR A 564 -49.68 15.62 2.75
C THR A 564 -49.48 16.67 3.85
N GLU A 565 -49.30 16.27 5.12
CA GLU A 565 -49.07 17.21 6.21
C GLU A 565 -47.70 17.91 6.03
N SER A 566 -46.67 17.11 5.76
CA SER A 566 -45.32 17.61 5.53
C SER A 566 -45.21 18.47 4.27
N GLN A 567 -45.88 18.08 3.17
CA GLN A 567 -45.95 18.87 1.93
C GLN A 567 -46.52 20.27 2.20
N ASN A 568 -47.66 20.35 2.90
CA ASN A 568 -48.29 21.62 3.27
C ASN A 568 -47.37 22.47 4.15
N HIS A 569 -46.69 21.85 5.12
CA HIS A 569 -45.75 22.55 5.98
C HIS A 569 -44.58 23.15 5.19
N VAL A 570 -43.95 22.38 4.30
CA VAL A 570 -42.83 22.83 3.47
C VAL A 570 -43.24 23.98 2.57
N ILE A 571 -44.37 23.87 1.88
CA ILE A 571 -44.90 24.91 0.99
C ILE A 571 -45.20 26.19 1.78
N ALA A 572 -45.85 26.08 2.95
CA ALA A 572 -46.16 27.24 3.79
C ALA A 572 -44.90 27.96 4.29
N GLN A 573 -43.86 27.23 4.67
CA GLN A 573 -42.60 27.83 5.10
C GLN A 573 -41.83 28.45 3.93
N LEU A 574 -41.79 27.76 2.78
CA LEU A 574 -41.17 28.28 1.57
C LEU A 574 -41.85 29.57 1.11
N TYR A 575 -43.20 29.59 1.09
CA TYR A 575 -43.98 30.79 0.80
C TYR A 575 -43.63 31.95 1.75
N LYS A 576 -43.59 31.71 3.07
CA LYS A 576 -43.21 32.73 4.05
C LYS A 576 -41.83 33.31 3.78
N LYS A 577 -40.85 32.47 3.38
CA LYS A 577 -39.51 32.94 3.01
C LYS A 577 -39.54 33.80 1.74
N ILE A 578 -40.26 33.37 0.71
CA ILE A 578 -40.38 34.10 -0.56
C ILE A 578 -41.05 35.46 -0.35
N VAL A 579 -42.13 35.52 0.44
CA VAL A 579 -42.85 36.77 0.73
C VAL A 579 -42.01 37.74 1.57
N ARG A 580 -41.21 37.22 2.51
CA ARG A 580 -40.39 38.03 3.42
C ARG A 580 -38.96 38.25 2.90
N PHE A 581 -38.69 37.94 1.63
CA PHE A 581 -37.37 38.12 1.04
C PHE A 581 -36.98 39.60 1.03
N ASN A 582 -35.74 39.91 1.44
CA ASN A 582 -35.27 41.29 1.63
C ASN A 582 -35.20 42.06 0.31
N ASP A 583 -34.63 41.45 -0.73
CA ASP A 583 -34.50 42.03 -2.08
C ASP A 583 -35.69 41.62 -2.96
N PHE A 584 -36.90 41.97 -2.51
CA PHE A 584 -38.15 41.53 -3.14
C PHE A 584 -38.29 42.08 -4.58
N ASN A 585 -38.35 41.17 -5.56
CA ASN A 585 -38.62 41.45 -6.97
C ASN A 585 -40.02 40.95 -7.35
N GLY A 586 -40.84 41.81 -7.95
CA GLY A 586 -42.23 41.47 -8.27
C GLY A 586 -42.37 40.42 -9.37
N GLY A 587 -41.53 40.48 -10.40
CA GLY A 587 -41.55 39.53 -11.50
C GLY A 587 -41.11 38.13 -11.07
N ASP A 588 -40.02 38.04 -10.30
CA ASP A 588 -39.52 36.77 -9.77
C ASP A 588 -40.48 36.16 -8.74
N TYR A 589 -41.13 37.00 -7.93
CA TYR A 589 -42.22 36.59 -7.05
C TYR A 589 -43.36 35.93 -7.83
N PHE A 590 -43.89 36.58 -8.87
CA PHE A 590 -44.96 36.02 -9.70
C PHE A 590 -44.55 34.67 -10.31
N LYS A 591 -43.38 34.63 -10.96
CA LYS A 591 -42.86 33.41 -11.62
C LYS A 591 -42.69 32.26 -10.63
N THR A 592 -42.20 32.55 -9.42
CA THR A 592 -41.99 31.54 -8.39
C THR A 592 -43.31 30.98 -7.88
N LEU A 593 -44.29 31.84 -7.57
CA LEU A 593 -45.58 31.35 -7.10
C LEU A 593 -46.33 30.59 -8.19
N ASP A 594 -46.27 31.06 -9.44
CA ASP A 594 -46.83 30.35 -10.60
C ASP A 594 -46.17 28.99 -10.80
N ALA A 595 -44.85 28.89 -10.64
CA ALA A 595 -44.14 27.62 -10.71
C ALA A 595 -44.56 26.65 -9.59
N ILE A 596 -44.65 27.11 -8.34
CA ILE A 596 -45.11 26.28 -7.21
C ILE A 596 -46.52 25.78 -7.46
N ASP A 597 -47.43 26.67 -7.81
CA ASP A 597 -48.84 26.33 -7.97
C ASP A 597 -49.03 25.41 -9.20
N ARG A 598 -48.28 25.61 -10.30
CA ARG A 598 -48.31 24.70 -11.47
C ARG A 598 -47.79 23.32 -11.10
N PHE A 599 -46.72 23.26 -10.30
CA PHE A 599 -46.13 22.01 -9.85
C PHE A 599 -47.11 21.20 -8.97
N ILE A 600 -47.81 21.88 -8.04
CA ILE A 600 -48.86 21.28 -7.21
C ILE A 600 -49.97 20.68 -8.08
N ALA A 601 -50.45 21.45 -9.07
CA ALA A 601 -51.51 21.00 -9.98
C ALA A 601 -51.06 19.82 -10.86
N GLN A 602 -49.87 19.90 -11.46
CA GLN A 602 -49.32 18.86 -12.34
C GLN A 602 -49.12 17.52 -11.61
N ASN A 603 -48.64 17.57 -10.37
CA ASN A 603 -48.38 16.37 -9.56
C ASN A 603 -49.58 15.95 -8.69
N LYS A 604 -50.73 16.65 -8.80
CA LYS A 604 -51.96 16.39 -8.04
C LYS A 604 -51.75 16.35 -6.52
N LEU A 605 -50.90 17.24 -6.01
CA LEU A 605 -50.65 17.34 -4.58
C LEU A 605 -51.89 17.93 -3.88
N ALA A 606 -52.26 17.40 -2.71
CA ALA A 606 -53.47 17.81 -1.99
C ALA A 606 -53.30 19.14 -1.21
N CYS A 607 -52.35 19.99 -1.63
CA CYS A 607 -51.96 21.19 -0.92
C CYS A 607 -52.85 22.38 -1.27
N ASP A 608 -53.44 23.03 -0.27
CA ASP A 608 -54.26 24.23 -0.46
C ASP A 608 -53.38 25.48 -0.48
N PHE A 609 -52.66 25.68 -1.58
CA PHE A 609 -51.73 26.80 -1.73
C PHE A 609 -52.43 28.16 -1.76
N THR A 610 -53.65 28.23 -2.31
CA THR A 610 -54.39 29.50 -2.45
C THR A 610 -54.79 30.09 -1.10
N SER A 611 -55.09 29.24 -0.12
CA SER A 611 -55.37 29.66 1.26
C SER A 611 -54.18 30.32 1.98
N LEU A 612 -52.95 30.05 1.52
CA LEU A 612 -51.73 30.58 2.13
C LEU A 612 -51.38 31.99 1.62
N ILE A 613 -51.96 32.43 0.50
CA ILE A 613 -51.61 33.68 -0.15
C ILE A 613 -52.17 34.86 0.66
N GLU A 614 -51.27 35.66 1.22
CA GLU A 614 -51.58 36.91 1.92
C GLU A 614 -51.53 38.11 0.96
N ALA A 615 -52.49 39.03 1.12
CA ALA A 615 -52.49 40.28 0.37
C ALA A 615 -51.27 41.14 0.73
N LYS A 616 -50.52 41.58 -0.28
CA LYS A 616 -49.27 42.33 -0.08
C LYS A 616 -49.26 43.63 -0.89
N THR A 617 -49.01 44.74 -0.20
CA THR A 617 -48.77 46.04 -0.83
C THR A 617 -47.28 46.25 -1.11
N VAL A 618 -46.93 46.59 -2.35
CA VAL A 618 -45.53 46.80 -2.79
C VAL A 618 -45.35 48.20 -3.42
N LYS A 619 -44.09 48.57 -3.70
CA LYS A 619 -43.76 49.82 -4.38
C LYS A 619 -44.18 49.77 -5.87
N PRO A 620 -44.44 50.92 -6.50
CA PRO A 620 -44.86 50.98 -7.91
C PRO A 620 -43.95 50.23 -8.90
N ASN A 621 -42.63 50.37 -8.80
CA ASN A 621 -41.68 49.68 -9.69
C ASN A 621 -41.77 48.15 -9.56
N THR A 622 -41.75 47.63 -8.33
CA THR A 622 -41.93 46.20 -8.05
C THR A 622 -43.30 45.70 -8.54
N PHE A 623 -44.34 46.51 -8.44
CA PHE A 623 -45.67 46.15 -8.94
C PHE A 623 -45.71 46.07 -10.47
N ILE A 624 -45.00 46.97 -11.16
CA ILE A 624 -44.84 46.93 -12.61
C ILE A 624 -44.15 45.64 -13.03
N ASP A 625 -43.02 45.28 -12.41
CA ASP A 625 -42.30 44.02 -12.71
C ASP A 625 -43.22 42.79 -12.54
N TYR A 626 -44.06 42.79 -11.50
CA TYR A 626 -45.04 41.74 -11.23
C TYR A 626 -46.11 41.66 -12.32
N ILE A 627 -46.68 42.79 -12.76
CA ILE A 627 -47.67 42.81 -13.84
C ILE A 627 -47.05 42.38 -15.16
N GLN A 628 -45.83 42.83 -15.47
CA GLN A 628 -45.12 42.43 -16.69
C GLN A 628 -44.93 40.91 -16.75
N ALA A 629 -44.48 40.30 -15.64
CA ALA A 629 -44.35 38.86 -15.54
C ALA A 629 -45.70 38.14 -15.69
N ALA A 630 -46.77 38.69 -15.12
CA ALA A 630 -48.12 38.14 -15.27
C ALA A 630 -48.66 38.25 -16.70
N ASN A 631 -48.43 39.37 -17.39
CA ASN A 631 -48.87 39.61 -18.76
C ASN A 631 -48.14 38.74 -19.79
N ALA A 632 -46.93 38.29 -19.47
CA ALA A 632 -46.19 37.34 -20.29
C ALA A 632 -46.77 35.90 -20.24
N THR A 633 -47.71 35.64 -19.33
CA THR A 633 -48.44 34.36 -19.24
C THR A 633 -49.79 34.42 -19.98
N ASP A 634 -50.37 33.25 -20.30
CA ASP A 634 -51.58 33.13 -21.14
C ASP A 634 -52.73 34.05 -20.69
N ALA A 635 -53.46 34.61 -21.66
CA ALA A 635 -54.58 35.53 -21.43
C ALA A 635 -55.74 34.87 -20.65
N ALA A 636 -55.87 33.54 -20.75
CA ALA A 636 -56.76 32.74 -19.90
C ALA A 636 -55.95 32.08 -18.78
N TYR A 637 -55.93 32.69 -17.60
CA TYR A 637 -55.19 32.15 -16.46
C TYR A 637 -56.08 31.19 -15.65
N ARG A 638 -55.73 29.89 -15.67
CA ARG A 638 -56.30 28.78 -14.86
C ARG A 638 -57.83 28.69 -14.84
N ASP A 639 -58.43 27.95 -15.77
CA ASP A 639 -59.86 27.53 -15.85
C ASP A 639 -60.94 28.63 -15.63
N ASN A 640 -60.53 29.87 -15.41
CA ASN A 640 -61.35 30.97 -15.01
C ASN A 640 -61.14 32.11 -16.01
N ALA A 641 -61.86 32.00 -17.13
CA ALA A 641 -61.76 32.90 -18.29
C ALA A 641 -61.95 34.39 -17.97
N THR A 642 -62.40 34.72 -16.75
CA THR A 642 -62.66 36.09 -16.28
C THR A 642 -61.59 36.69 -15.37
N THR A 643 -60.62 35.90 -14.87
CA THR A 643 -59.63 36.41 -13.89
C THR A 643 -58.29 36.70 -14.57
N LYS A 644 -57.88 37.98 -14.60
CA LYS A 644 -56.55 38.40 -15.09
C LYS A 644 -55.46 37.82 -14.17
N ALA A 645 -54.39 37.25 -14.74
CA ALA A 645 -53.31 36.56 -14.02
C ALA A 645 -52.73 37.34 -12.83
N TYR A 646 -52.53 38.66 -12.98
CA TYR A 646 -51.95 39.49 -11.92
C TYR A 646 -52.83 39.57 -10.65
N LYS A 647 -54.15 39.32 -10.74
CA LYS A 647 -55.04 39.38 -9.57
C LYS A 647 -54.93 38.16 -8.66
N TYR A 648 -54.37 37.06 -9.16
CA TYR A 648 -54.42 35.76 -8.50
C TYR A 648 -53.56 35.72 -7.21
N TYR A 649 -52.34 36.26 -7.23
CA TYR A 649 -51.44 36.26 -6.05
C TYR A 649 -51.59 37.49 -5.14
N GLN A 650 -52.70 38.23 -5.25
CA GLN A 650 -53.12 39.31 -4.32
C GLN A 650 -52.05 40.40 -4.03
N VAL A 651 -51.22 40.73 -5.02
CA VAL A 651 -50.27 41.86 -4.93
C VAL A 651 -50.96 43.14 -5.37
N ALA A 652 -50.76 44.23 -4.61
CA ALA A 652 -51.31 45.55 -4.92
C ALA A 652 -50.27 46.65 -4.70
N THR A 653 -50.53 47.84 -5.24
CA THR A 653 -49.79 49.06 -4.93
C THR A 653 -50.78 50.18 -4.64
N ASN A 654 -50.32 51.27 -4.04
CA ASN A 654 -51.14 52.46 -3.88
C ASN A 654 -51.39 53.11 -5.25
N SER A 655 -52.65 53.37 -5.59
CA SER A 655 -53.03 53.92 -6.91
C SER A 655 -52.40 55.28 -7.19
N GLU A 656 -52.41 56.19 -6.23
CA GLU A 656 -51.84 57.54 -6.38
C GLU A 656 -50.32 57.48 -6.52
N ALA A 657 -49.66 56.60 -5.76
CA ALA A 657 -48.22 56.40 -5.86
C ALA A 657 -47.81 55.79 -7.21
N LEU A 658 -48.61 54.87 -7.77
CA LEU A 658 -48.39 54.30 -9.10
C LEU A 658 -48.58 55.33 -10.20
N ASP A 659 -49.64 56.13 -10.11
CA ASP A 659 -49.95 57.20 -11.06
C ASP A 659 -48.82 58.25 -11.10
N ASN A 660 -48.40 58.73 -9.93
CA ASN A 660 -47.26 59.65 -9.81
C ASN A 660 -45.94 59.03 -10.30
N TYR A 661 -45.70 57.74 -10.03
CA TYR A 661 -44.49 57.06 -10.48
C TYR A 661 -44.44 56.99 -12.01
N LEU A 662 -45.53 56.56 -12.65
CA LEU A 662 -45.62 56.51 -14.11
C LEU A 662 -45.49 57.90 -14.74
N ALA A 663 -46.11 58.92 -14.13
CA ALA A 663 -46.01 60.30 -14.59
C ALA A 663 -44.56 60.82 -14.56
N ASN A 664 -43.78 60.48 -13.52
CA ASN A 664 -42.38 60.89 -13.36
C ASN A 664 -41.41 60.19 -14.33
N LEU A 665 -41.82 59.13 -15.04
CA LEU A 665 -40.99 58.46 -16.04
C LEU A 665 -41.01 59.19 -17.40
N LEU A 666 -41.96 60.10 -17.59
CA LEU A 666 -42.05 60.92 -18.80
C LEU A 666 -41.00 62.04 -18.78
N PRO A 667 -40.47 62.46 -19.95
CA PRO A 667 -40.73 61.89 -21.27
C PRO A 667 -39.82 60.70 -21.61
N ASP A 668 -38.57 60.67 -21.15
CA ASP A 668 -37.52 59.85 -21.76
C ASP A 668 -37.55 58.36 -21.42
N ASN A 669 -38.15 57.95 -20.29
CA ASN A 669 -38.09 56.57 -19.79
C ASN A 669 -39.47 55.86 -19.76
N PHE A 670 -40.46 56.38 -20.47
CA PHE A 670 -41.82 55.85 -20.43
C PHE A 670 -42.08 54.79 -21.51
N ASP A 671 -42.17 53.52 -21.09
CA ASP A 671 -42.54 52.38 -21.95
C ASP A 671 -43.44 51.37 -21.19
N HIS A 672 -44.57 51.85 -20.66
CA HIS A 672 -45.47 51.06 -19.79
C HIS A 672 -46.94 51.09 -20.23
N ALA A 673 -47.20 51.29 -21.52
CA ALA A 673 -48.56 51.34 -22.07
C ALA A 673 -49.35 50.02 -21.89
N ASP A 674 -48.64 48.90 -21.86
CA ASP A 674 -49.14 47.55 -21.58
C ASP A 674 -49.67 47.41 -20.14
N ILE A 675 -49.00 48.03 -19.17
CA ILE A 675 -49.44 48.07 -17.76
C ILE A 675 -50.74 48.85 -17.63
N VAL A 676 -50.80 50.03 -18.24
CA VAL A 676 -52.01 50.87 -18.23
C VAL A 676 -53.17 50.15 -18.91
N LYS A 677 -52.93 49.49 -20.06
CA LYS A 677 -53.93 48.65 -20.74
C LYS A 677 -54.46 47.54 -19.82
N THR A 678 -53.58 46.93 -19.03
CA THR A 678 -53.94 45.82 -18.12
C THR A 678 -54.81 46.32 -16.96
N LEU A 679 -54.52 47.52 -16.46
CA LEU A 679 -55.16 48.12 -15.28
C LEU A 679 -56.39 48.99 -15.60
N LYS A 680 -56.57 49.46 -16.84
CA LYS A 680 -57.66 50.38 -17.24
C LYS A 680 -59.05 49.94 -16.78
N ASP A 681 -59.37 48.65 -16.89
CA ASP A 681 -60.70 48.12 -16.53
C ASP A 681 -60.86 47.88 -15.02
N ASN A 682 -59.83 48.16 -14.21
CA ASN A 682 -59.84 47.94 -12.77
C ASN A 682 -60.14 49.25 -12.04
N SER A 683 -61.33 49.34 -11.43
CA SER A 683 -61.79 50.53 -10.71
C SER A 683 -60.92 50.94 -9.50
N THR A 684 -59.97 50.10 -9.10
CA THR A 684 -59.03 50.39 -8.00
C THR A 684 -57.90 51.33 -8.42
N TYR A 685 -57.59 51.41 -9.72
CA TYR A 685 -56.47 52.18 -10.25
C TYR A 685 -56.96 53.28 -11.19
N THR A 686 -56.64 54.53 -10.85
CA THR A 686 -56.95 55.70 -11.67
C THR A 686 -55.66 56.44 -12.02
N PHE A 687 -55.61 57.03 -13.21
CA PHE A 687 -54.40 57.68 -13.73
C PHE A 687 -54.58 59.16 -14.11
N PRO A 688 -55.16 60.03 -13.25
CA PRO A 688 -55.35 61.44 -13.57
C PRO A 688 -54.03 62.22 -13.72
N THR A 689 -53.03 61.95 -12.87
CA THR A 689 -51.75 62.68 -12.91
C THR A 689 -50.91 62.26 -14.11
N LEU A 690 -50.88 60.97 -14.45
CA LEU A 690 -50.25 60.48 -15.68
C LEU A 690 -50.93 61.04 -16.93
N LEU A 691 -52.27 61.09 -16.97
CA LEU A 691 -52.99 61.69 -18.09
C LEU A 691 -52.62 63.17 -18.27
N GLN A 692 -52.60 63.95 -17.18
CA GLN A 692 -52.20 65.35 -17.23
C GLN A 692 -50.73 65.53 -17.66
N ALA A 693 -49.81 64.71 -17.15
CA ALA A 693 -48.41 64.74 -17.54
C ALA A 693 -48.20 64.39 -19.01
N ILE A 694 -48.95 63.41 -19.54
CA ILE A 694 -48.95 63.07 -20.97
C ILE A 694 -49.49 64.23 -21.81
N THR A 695 -50.61 64.85 -21.41
CA THR A 695 -51.17 66.01 -22.12
C THR A 695 -50.16 67.16 -22.18
N ASN A 696 -49.54 67.51 -21.05
CA ASN A 696 -48.49 68.53 -21.01
C ASN A 696 -47.28 68.16 -21.89
N CYS A 697 -46.86 66.90 -21.88
CA CYS A 697 -45.75 66.41 -22.71
C CYS A 697 -46.04 66.53 -24.21
N ILE A 698 -47.30 66.31 -24.62
CA ILE A 698 -47.74 66.47 -26.01
C ILE A 698 -47.84 67.96 -26.38
N ASP A 699 -48.42 68.78 -25.52
CA ASP A 699 -48.59 70.23 -25.72
C ASP A 699 -47.23 70.96 -25.82
N GLU A 700 -46.24 70.55 -25.04
CA GLU A 700 -44.89 71.11 -25.02
C GLU A 700 -43.96 70.52 -26.11
N GLN A 701 -44.44 69.60 -26.95
CA GLN A 701 -43.68 68.89 -28.00
C GLN A 701 -42.46 68.11 -27.49
N ASN A 702 -42.52 67.55 -26.27
CA ASN A 702 -41.44 66.78 -25.64
C ASN A 702 -41.46 65.27 -26.00
N VAL A 703 -41.88 64.92 -27.22
CA VAL A 703 -42.08 63.53 -27.68
C VAL A 703 -40.99 63.14 -28.68
N ASN A 704 -40.25 62.06 -28.43
CA ASN A 704 -39.14 61.60 -29.25
C ASN A 704 -39.42 60.23 -29.91
N LYS A 705 -38.50 59.76 -30.77
CA LYS A 705 -38.63 58.49 -31.49
C LYS A 705 -38.75 57.25 -30.58
N ASP A 706 -38.31 57.34 -29.33
CA ASP A 706 -38.25 56.22 -28.39
C ASP A 706 -39.52 56.10 -27.55
N ASN A 707 -40.19 57.21 -27.24
CA ASN A 707 -41.34 57.25 -26.33
C ASN A 707 -42.70 57.49 -27.04
N ILE A 708 -42.69 57.89 -28.31
CA ILE A 708 -43.91 58.26 -29.07
C ILE A 708 -44.98 57.18 -29.02
N GLY A 709 -44.62 55.92 -29.20
CA GLY A 709 -45.59 54.82 -29.24
C GLY A 709 -46.29 54.58 -27.92
N ALA A 710 -45.53 54.57 -26.83
CA ALA A 710 -46.05 54.35 -25.49
C ALA A 710 -46.92 55.52 -25.02
N ILE A 711 -46.49 56.76 -25.28
CA ILE A 711 -47.21 57.99 -24.89
C ILE A 711 -48.58 58.07 -25.58
N PHE A 712 -48.63 57.98 -26.91
CA PHE A 712 -49.89 58.07 -27.66
C PHE A 712 -50.83 56.89 -27.40
N THR A 713 -50.29 55.68 -27.24
CA THR A 713 -51.10 54.51 -26.88
C THR A 713 -51.72 54.69 -25.50
N THR A 714 -50.97 55.20 -24.52
CA THR A 714 -51.45 55.45 -23.16
C THR A 714 -52.47 56.58 -23.12
N TYR A 715 -52.26 57.69 -23.86
CA TYR A 715 -53.25 58.76 -24.00
C TYR A 715 -54.58 58.21 -24.53
N ARG A 716 -54.55 57.42 -25.60
CA ARG A 716 -55.75 56.78 -26.17
C ARG A 716 -56.47 55.87 -25.18
N LEU A 717 -55.72 55.22 -24.29
CA LEU A 717 -56.28 54.35 -23.28
C LEU A 717 -56.97 55.14 -22.15
N LEU A 718 -56.43 56.29 -21.76
CA LEU A 718 -56.88 57.05 -20.58
C LEU A 718 -57.88 58.18 -20.89
N ALA A 719 -57.78 58.83 -22.05
CA ALA A 719 -58.65 59.94 -22.43
C ALA A 719 -60.12 59.49 -22.63
N SER A 720 -61.05 60.35 -22.23
CA SER A 720 -62.50 60.14 -22.43
C SER A 720 -62.86 60.16 -23.93
N ASP A 721 -63.98 59.53 -24.32
CA ASP A 721 -64.42 59.51 -25.73
C ASP A 721 -64.61 60.92 -26.33
N GLU A 722 -64.88 61.91 -25.48
CA GLU A 722 -65.05 63.33 -25.83
C GLU A 722 -63.72 64.11 -25.93
N GLU A 723 -62.67 63.68 -25.22
CA GLU A 723 -61.31 64.28 -25.21
C GLU A 723 -60.30 63.54 -26.10
N ARG A 724 -60.74 62.46 -26.78
CA ARG A 724 -59.92 61.75 -27.79
C ARG A 724 -59.37 62.63 -28.89
N PRO A 725 -60.05 63.70 -29.34
CA PRO A 725 -59.43 64.71 -30.15
C PRO A 725 -58.46 65.53 -29.26
N LEU A 726 -57.15 65.32 -29.41
CA LEU A 726 -56.09 66.18 -28.88
C LEU A 726 -56.35 67.68 -29.15
N PRO A 727 -56.41 68.55 -28.12
CA PRO A 727 -56.69 69.97 -28.32
C PRO A 727 -55.58 70.73 -29.08
N VAL A 728 -54.38 70.16 -29.24
CA VAL A 728 -53.22 70.76 -29.90
C VAL A 728 -52.68 69.84 -30.99
N THR A 729 -52.55 70.36 -32.22
CA THR A 729 -51.90 69.67 -33.35
C THR A 729 -50.39 69.78 -33.24
N LEU A 730 -49.67 68.65 -33.15
CA LEU A 730 -48.21 68.62 -33.32
C LEU A 730 -47.82 69.21 -34.68
N ASP A 731 -46.73 69.96 -34.75
CA ASP A 731 -46.28 70.59 -35.99
C ASP A 731 -45.97 69.54 -37.07
N SER A 732 -46.54 69.74 -38.26
CA SER A 732 -46.38 68.84 -39.42
C SER A 732 -44.90 68.63 -39.80
N THR A 733 -44.04 69.62 -39.55
CA THR A 733 -42.59 69.51 -39.76
C THR A 733 -41.92 68.57 -38.75
N TYR A 734 -42.37 68.59 -37.50
CA TYR A 734 -41.87 67.75 -36.42
C TYR A 734 -42.30 66.29 -36.56
N ILE A 735 -43.54 66.03 -36.97
CA ILE A 735 -44.05 64.68 -37.25
C ILE A 735 -43.25 64.01 -38.39
N ASN A 736 -42.99 64.75 -39.47
CA ASN A 736 -42.20 64.25 -40.60
C ASN A 736 -40.73 63.99 -40.22
N GLN A 737 -40.16 64.78 -39.30
CA GLN A 737 -38.82 64.55 -38.77
C GLN A 737 -38.77 63.25 -37.94
N LEU A 738 -39.74 63.03 -37.05
CA LEU A 738 -39.86 61.80 -36.26
C LEU A 738 -40.08 60.54 -37.13
N HIS A 739 -40.83 60.66 -38.24
CA HIS A 739 -40.99 59.60 -39.22
C HIS A 739 -39.66 59.18 -39.85
N SER A 740 -38.88 60.17 -40.30
CA SER A 740 -37.57 59.95 -40.92
C SER A 740 -36.58 59.29 -39.95
N GLU A 741 -36.61 59.71 -38.68
CA GLU A 741 -35.78 59.14 -37.61
C GLU A 741 -36.17 57.69 -37.25
N LEU A 742 -37.45 57.34 -37.32
CA LEU A 742 -37.93 55.96 -37.10
C LEU A 742 -37.61 55.01 -38.27
N GLU A 743 -37.68 55.52 -39.52
CA GLU A 743 -37.32 54.76 -40.72
C GLU A 743 -35.82 54.46 -40.81
N THR A 744 -34.97 55.41 -40.39
CA THR A 744 -33.51 55.25 -40.44
C THR A 744 -32.95 54.30 -39.37
N ASP A 745 -33.63 54.13 -38.23
CA ASP A 745 -33.26 53.20 -37.14
C ASP A 745 -33.75 51.76 -37.37
N GLY A 746 -34.48 51.49 -38.47
CA GLY A 746 -34.96 50.15 -38.82
C GLY A 746 -36.07 49.58 -37.91
N ARG A 747 -36.76 50.41 -37.11
CA ARG A 747 -37.87 49.96 -36.27
C ARG A 747 -39.15 49.72 -37.08
N ASN A 748 -39.92 48.71 -36.71
CA ASN A 748 -41.19 48.40 -37.37
C ASN A 748 -42.24 49.49 -37.07
N ILE A 749 -42.55 50.32 -38.08
CA ILE A 749 -43.48 51.47 -37.98
C ILE A 749 -44.88 51.06 -37.48
N LYS A 750 -45.29 49.79 -37.70
CA LYS A 750 -46.58 49.27 -37.21
C LYS A 750 -46.60 49.03 -35.70
N GLU A 751 -45.45 48.78 -35.08
CA GLU A 751 -45.33 48.46 -33.65
C GLU A 751 -44.83 49.67 -32.83
N SER A 752 -44.25 50.69 -33.48
CA SER A 752 -43.74 51.91 -32.83
C SER A 752 -44.83 52.88 -32.33
N GLY A 753 -46.11 52.52 -32.45
CA GLY A 753 -47.26 53.37 -32.13
C GLY A 753 -47.41 54.64 -32.98
N TYR A 754 -46.54 54.85 -33.97
CA TYR A 754 -46.58 55.95 -34.94
C TYR A 754 -47.85 55.93 -35.81
N CYS A 755 -48.38 54.76 -36.16
CA CYS A 755 -49.69 54.68 -36.82
C CYS A 755 -50.84 55.19 -35.92
N THR A 756 -50.71 55.07 -34.60
CA THR A 756 -51.72 55.55 -33.63
C THR A 756 -51.67 57.06 -33.49
N SER A 757 -50.47 57.68 -33.56
CA SER A 757 -50.34 59.14 -33.60
C SER A 757 -50.89 59.71 -34.91
N LEU A 758 -50.63 59.08 -36.06
CA LEU A 758 -51.24 59.45 -37.35
C LEU A 758 -52.77 59.38 -37.34
N ILE A 759 -53.37 58.31 -36.79
CA ILE A 759 -54.84 58.18 -36.69
C ILE A 759 -55.44 59.29 -35.81
N MET A 760 -54.76 59.70 -34.73
CA MET A 760 -55.22 60.81 -33.89
C MET A 760 -55.06 62.18 -34.56
N VAL A 761 -54.06 62.36 -35.42
CA VAL A 761 -53.90 63.57 -36.25
C VAL A 761 -54.92 63.61 -37.40
N ASP A 762 -55.21 62.48 -38.05
CA ASP A 762 -56.18 62.39 -39.15
C ASP A 762 -57.64 62.60 -38.69
N LEU A 763 -57.98 62.22 -37.45
CA LEU A 763 -59.29 62.51 -36.85
C LEU A 763 -59.56 64.01 -36.64
N PHE A 764 -58.55 64.88 -36.76
CA PHE A 764 -58.73 66.35 -36.78
C PHE A 764 -58.91 66.95 -38.17
N ILE A 765 -58.52 66.25 -39.24
CA ILE A 765 -58.58 66.78 -40.60
C ILE A 765 -59.98 66.58 -41.22
N SER A 766 -60.83 65.74 -40.62
CA SER A 766 -62.24 65.57 -41.02
C SER A 766 -63.20 66.17 -39.98
N ASN A 767 -63.22 67.51 -39.91
CA ASN A 767 -64.42 68.28 -39.60
C ASN A 767 -64.45 69.57 -40.43
#